data_AF-A0A327PKI6-F1
#
_entry.id   AF-A0A327PKI6-F1
#
_cell.length_a   1.000
_cell.length_b   1.000
_cell.length_c   1.000
_cell.angle_alpha   90.00
_cell.angle_beta   90.00
_cell.angle_gamma   90.00
#
_symmetry.space_group_name_H-M   'P 1'
#
loop_
_entity.id
_entity.type
_entity.pdbx_description
1 polymer ?
#
loop_
_entity_poly.entity_id
_entity_poly.type
_entity_poly.pdbx_seq_one_letter_code
_entity_poly.pdbx_strand_id
1 'polypeptide(L)'
;MLNYKQINNLTGWVVFAVATLVYVLTVEQTASFWDPGEFIAVAYKLQVPHPPGAPFFLLVYRMFSFFAFGDPLQVAYWMNIGSALFSSFSILFLFWSITLFGKRLFKVVEGQESKGETITLMGAGIVGALVYTFSDSFWFSAVESEVYAMSSFFTAIVIWAFLKWDVIKDPREENKWMIFIAYLVGLSIGVHLLNLVTLPALALIYYFKKYENPTLKGGFFAMFLGGVALIIINNLIIPGLPSLAGSMEIFFVNSIGLPFGSGIVVFMILFFVAVFYAYRYSRKKGNAILNTALLSFIFILIGYASYALIVVRANQDPIINENAPKDIISYVSYLKREQYGYRPLLHGQYFTAQLVAQEEGAPVYMKGKDKYEIVDYSLVNTYDPTKTTILPRIYSTQESHKRLYRQKLGLREGQEPSFGDNIYFMFSHQLGHMYWRYFMWNFSGRESDFGDAPWIGITDAFKDYPDYITENKGHNNYLMLPLLLGIIGLFFQAKVDPKSFYVNLMLFLMMGVVLVLYLNSPPVEPRERDYIYVGSFYAFAIWIGLGTMAIAHMIGRATKNLATAGIIATLLTLPVAGLMGAQNWNDHNRRDRYFSVDSARNFLASCAPNAILFTGGDNDTFPLWYVQEVEGFRTDVRVIVLSYFDTDWYVEQMTRPVNESEALPFSLDPNRYQKGTNDVLYVMERENLNAISAKEYLKLLNSGSDLLKMETGGKSVANMVPSRNLIMEVDSASVANKDIIPEEFAPLFAPQMNLQITGNYVTKGTLMLIDLIVSNNWERPIYFNNTSLATIGINVQDHVVMEGLTYRLLPVRKPEYIREELVNADLAYENYMTKFSFRGMNNPDAYLDEEYRRFASNHRSALNSIVIALLDEGDMEKAATLLNYGLEVMPNEAIPYDLSSGQSVPLFFEVGEDEKALDIINEVSKKSLDMIEFYTEENREYDREMMISIEMIRYFIPLLEERGYQEKAQELKLRMEQFLGPQQGGGSALDRR
;
A
#
# COMPACT_ATOMS: atom_id res chain seq x y z
N MET A 1 -48.62 3.31 16.14
CA MET A 1 -47.28 3.92 16.31
C MET A 1 -46.25 2.82 16.16
N LEU A 2 -45.14 3.09 15.47
CA LEU A 2 -44.03 2.14 15.34
C LEU A 2 -43.42 1.85 16.72
N ASN A 3 -43.02 0.61 16.98
CA ASN A 3 -42.29 0.25 18.20
C ASN A 3 -40.78 0.56 18.05
N TYR A 4 -40.04 0.53 19.16
CA TYR A 4 -38.59 0.82 19.17
C TYR A 4 -37.82 -0.01 18.13
N LYS A 5 -38.10 -1.31 18.02
CA LYS A 5 -37.41 -2.21 17.07
C LYS A 5 -37.62 -1.76 15.62
N GLN A 6 -38.84 -1.38 15.26
CA GLN A 6 -39.16 -0.87 13.93
C GLN A 6 -38.43 0.46 13.65
N ILE A 7 -38.45 1.39 14.62
CA ILE A 7 -37.77 2.69 14.51
C ILE A 7 -36.26 2.49 14.38
N ASN A 8 -35.63 1.71 15.27
CA ASN A 8 -34.20 1.42 15.26
C ASN A 8 -33.74 0.79 13.94
N ASN A 9 -34.52 -0.15 13.41
CA ASN A 9 -34.19 -0.79 12.14
C ASN A 9 -34.31 0.20 10.98
N LEU A 10 -35.39 0.98 10.92
CA LEU A 10 -35.60 1.98 9.87
C LEU A 10 -34.52 3.07 9.91
N THR A 11 -34.22 3.62 11.08
CA THR A 11 -33.17 4.65 11.24
C THR A 11 -31.82 4.12 10.80
N GLY A 12 -31.46 2.89 11.17
CA GLY A 12 -30.22 2.27 10.71
C GLY A 12 -30.14 2.22 9.18
N TRP A 13 -31.21 1.77 8.51
CA TRP A 13 -31.27 1.75 7.04
C TRP A 13 -31.26 3.14 6.40
N VAL A 14 -31.81 4.15 7.05
CA VAL A 14 -31.70 5.56 6.61
C VAL A 14 -30.26 6.04 6.69
N VAL A 15 -29.57 5.77 7.80
CA VAL A 15 -28.14 6.10 7.95
C VAL A 15 -27.30 5.35 6.90
N PHE A 16 -27.58 4.08 6.64
CA PHE A 16 -26.98 3.31 5.54
C PHE A 16 -27.18 4.00 4.19
N ALA A 17 -28.40 4.45 3.88
CA ALA A 17 -28.70 5.11 2.62
C ALA A 17 -27.97 6.45 2.47
N VAL A 18 -27.82 7.21 3.57
CA VAL A 18 -27.02 8.45 3.60
C VAL A 18 -25.56 8.13 3.32
N ALA A 19 -24.95 7.17 4.02
CA ALA A 19 -23.57 6.77 3.79
C ALA A 19 -23.36 6.25 2.35
N THR A 20 -24.29 5.45 1.84
CA THR A 20 -24.26 4.95 0.45
C THR A 20 -24.28 6.10 -0.53
N LEU A 21 -25.17 7.08 -0.33
CA LEU A 21 -25.24 8.24 -1.21
C LEU A 21 -23.93 9.03 -1.19
N VAL A 22 -23.36 9.30 -0.01
CA VAL A 22 -22.07 10.00 0.12
C VAL A 22 -20.98 9.26 -0.65
N TYR A 23 -20.76 7.98 -0.36
CA TYR A 23 -19.67 7.22 -0.97
C TYR A 23 -19.85 7.01 -2.46
N VAL A 24 -21.07 6.76 -2.95
CA VAL A 24 -21.35 6.64 -4.39
C VAL A 24 -21.17 7.98 -5.09
N LEU A 25 -21.50 9.10 -4.45
CA LEU A 25 -21.29 10.42 -5.04
C LEU A 25 -19.81 10.75 -5.15
N THR A 26 -18.95 10.23 -4.28
CA THR A 26 -17.51 10.54 -4.26
C THR A 26 -16.61 9.40 -4.75
N VAL A 27 -17.18 8.32 -5.28
CA VAL A 27 -16.45 7.11 -5.66
C VAL A 27 -15.49 7.36 -6.83
N GLU A 28 -14.32 6.72 -6.78
CA GLU A 28 -13.38 6.68 -7.89
C GLU A 28 -14.03 6.03 -9.13
N GLN A 29 -13.90 6.67 -10.29
CA GLN A 29 -14.55 6.18 -11.52
C GLN A 29 -13.73 5.10 -12.24
N THR A 30 -12.42 5.04 -11.96
CA THR A 30 -11.48 4.10 -12.58
C THR A 30 -10.63 3.39 -11.52
N ALA A 31 -9.52 2.77 -11.91
CA ALA A 31 -8.55 2.25 -10.95
C ALA A 31 -7.70 3.41 -10.40
N SER A 32 -7.52 3.48 -9.08
CA SER A 32 -6.58 4.40 -8.42
C SER A 32 -5.17 3.79 -8.34
N PHE A 33 -4.18 4.62 -7.97
CA PHE A 33 -2.84 4.14 -7.61
C PHE A 33 -2.87 3.24 -6.37
N TRP A 34 -1.76 2.56 -6.11
CA TRP A 34 -1.61 1.44 -5.17
C TRP A 34 -2.38 0.20 -5.61
N ASP A 35 -2.67 -0.66 -4.65
CA ASP A 35 -3.26 -1.99 -4.79
C ASP A 35 -4.60 -2.06 -5.58
N PRO A 36 -5.46 -1.01 -5.68
CA PRO A 36 -6.73 -1.13 -6.41
C PRO A 36 -6.62 -1.58 -7.87
N GLY A 37 -5.59 -1.14 -8.60
CA GLY A 37 -5.35 -1.60 -9.99
C GLY A 37 -5.14 -3.11 -10.07
N GLU A 38 -4.35 -3.67 -9.15
CA GLU A 38 -4.11 -5.10 -9.04
C GLU A 38 -5.39 -5.83 -8.61
N PHE A 39 -6.04 -5.40 -7.52
CA PHE A 39 -7.23 -6.07 -6.99
C PHE A 39 -8.39 -6.10 -8.00
N ILE A 40 -8.58 -5.03 -8.78
CA ILE A 40 -9.59 -5.01 -9.84
C ILE A 40 -9.20 -6.01 -10.95
N ALA A 41 -7.94 -6.00 -11.41
CA ALA A 41 -7.45 -6.91 -12.45
C ALA A 41 -7.54 -8.39 -12.04
N VAL A 42 -7.14 -8.71 -10.81
CA VAL A 42 -7.18 -10.07 -10.29
C VAL A 42 -8.60 -10.51 -9.94
N ALA A 43 -9.48 -9.63 -9.43
CA ALA A 43 -10.88 -9.99 -9.19
C ALA A 43 -11.62 -10.22 -10.51
N TYR A 44 -11.37 -9.40 -11.54
CA TYR A 44 -12.03 -9.50 -12.84
C TYR A 44 -11.79 -10.86 -13.52
N LYS A 45 -10.56 -11.38 -13.48
CA LYS A 45 -10.24 -12.70 -14.03
C LYS A 45 -10.11 -13.81 -12.98
N LEU A 46 -10.43 -13.56 -11.71
CA LEU A 46 -10.18 -14.46 -10.57
C LEU A 46 -8.73 -14.99 -10.56
N GLN A 47 -7.75 -14.10 -10.66
CA GLN A 47 -6.32 -14.41 -10.67
C GLN A 47 -5.78 -14.52 -9.23
N VAL A 48 -4.46 -14.59 -9.06
CA VAL A 48 -3.83 -14.72 -7.72
C VAL A 48 -3.07 -13.42 -7.40
N PRO A 49 -3.59 -12.61 -6.44
CA PRO A 49 -2.94 -11.35 -6.04
C PRO A 49 -1.83 -11.59 -5.02
N HIS A 50 -1.21 -10.50 -4.58
CA HIS A 50 -0.21 -10.51 -3.52
C HIS A 50 -0.71 -11.18 -2.22
N PRO A 51 0.20 -11.82 -1.44
CA PRO A 51 -0.17 -12.52 -0.22
C PRO A 51 -0.75 -11.59 0.87
N PRO A 52 -1.85 -11.99 1.56
CA PRO A 52 -2.38 -13.36 1.65
C PRO A 52 -3.52 -13.69 0.67
N GLY A 53 -3.82 -12.87 -0.33
CA GLY A 53 -4.63 -13.26 -1.48
C GLY A 53 -6.12 -12.90 -1.48
N ALA A 54 -6.70 -12.56 -0.33
CA ALA A 54 -8.10 -12.11 -0.18
C ALA A 54 -9.16 -12.83 -1.06
N PRO A 55 -9.21 -14.17 -1.10
CA PRO A 55 -9.99 -14.93 -2.09
C PRO A 55 -11.52 -14.73 -1.99
N PHE A 56 -12.05 -14.48 -0.80
CA PHE A 56 -13.48 -14.17 -0.65
C PHE A 56 -13.81 -12.78 -1.20
N PHE A 57 -12.92 -11.81 -1.02
CA PHE A 57 -13.03 -10.50 -1.66
C PHE A 57 -13.06 -10.64 -3.18
N LEU A 58 -12.15 -11.42 -3.78
CA LEU A 58 -12.10 -11.64 -5.23
C LEU A 58 -13.42 -12.21 -5.78
N LEU A 59 -13.99 -13.22 -5.11
CA LEU A 59 -15.25 -13.82 -5.53
C LEU A 59 -16.41 -12.82 -5.51
N VAL A 60 -16.48 -11.98 -4.47
CA VAL A 60 -17.55 -10.99 -4.34
C VAL A 60 -17.36 -9.84 -5.31
N TYR A 61 -16.15 -9.30 -5.46
CA TYR A 61 -15.87 -8.18 -6.37
C TYR A 61 -15.99 -8.60 -7.84
N ARG A 62 -15.71 -9.88 -8.17
CA ARG A 62 -16.05 -10.45 -9.47
C ARG A 62 -17.54 -10.31 -9.78
N MET A 63 -18.43 -10.50 -8.80
CA MET A 63 -19.87 -10.32 -9.02
C MET A 63 -20.23 -8.87 -9.34
N PHE A 64 -19.53 -7.90 -8.76
CA PHE A 64 -19.73 -6.49 -9.07
C PHE A 64 -19.37 -6.15 -10.52
N SER A 65 -18.35 -6.80 -11.08
CA SER A 65 -18.00 -6.62 -12.50
C SER A 65 -19.13 -7.00 -13.48
N PHE A 66 -20.09 -7.84 -13.08
CA PHE A 66 -21.22 -8.20 -13.93
C PHE A 66 -22.20 -7.04 -14.15
N PHE A 67 -22.22 -6.04 -13.25
CA PHE A 67 -23.02 -4.83 -13.44
C PHE A 67 -22.44 -3.88 -14.49
N ALA A 68 -21.23 -4.14 -14.99
CA ALA A 68 -20.66 -3.43 -16.14
C ALA A 68 -21.31 -3.85 -17.47
N PHE A 69 -22.18 -4.87 -17.48
CA PHE A 69 -22.91 -5.36 -18.67
C PHE A 69 -22.03 -5.64 -19.90
N GLY A 70 -20.78 -6.02 -19.67
CA GLY A 70 -19.80 -6.34 -20.72
C GLY A 70 -18.96 -5.16 -21.20
N ASP A 71 -19.17 -3.94 -20.68
CA ASP A 71 -18.27 -2.80 -20.93
C ASP A 71 -17.07 -2.83 -19.97
N PRO A 72 -15.85 -3.11 -20.46
CA PRO A 72 -14.67 -3.18 -19.60
C PRO A 72 -14.35 -1.88 -18.88
N LEU A 73 -14.66 -0.72 -19.48
CA LEU A 73 -14.37 0.60 -18.91
C LEU A 73 -15.22 0.92 -17.68
N GLN A 74 -16.32 0.18 -17.47
CA GLN A 74 -17.21 0.33 -16.32
C GLN A 74 -16.89 -0.65 -15.18
N VAL A 75 -15.97 -1.60 -15.38
CA VAL A 75 -15.65 -2.64 -14.39
C VAL A 75 -15.11 -2.03 -13.10
N ALA A 76 -14.14 -1.12 -13.20
CA ALA A 76 -13.55 -0.45 -12.03
C ALA A 76 -14.60 0.31 -11.23
N TYR A 77 -15.44 1.12 -11.90
CA TYR A 77 -16.53 1.85 -11.26
C TYR A 77 -17.43 0.92 -10.43
N TRP A 78 -17.94 -0.17 -11.02
CA TRP A 78 -18.85 -1.08 -10.30
C TRP A 78 -18.17 -1.83 -9.16
N MET A 79 -16.88 -2.16 -9.27
CA MET A 79 -16.12 -2.71 -8.16
C MET A 79 -15.92 -1.69 -7.03
N ASN A 80 -15.63 -0.42 -7.35
CA ASN A 80 -15.53 0.64 -6.36
C ASN A 80 -16.89 0.90 -5.66
N ILE A 81 -18.01 0.77 -6.39
CA ILE A 81 -19.36 0.75 -5.79
C ILE A 81 -19.53 -0.39 -4.78
N GLY A 82 -18.88 -1.53 -5.01
CA GLY A 82 -18.79 -2.62 -4.03
C GLY A 82 -18.20 -2.15 -2.70
N SER A 83 -17.08 -1.43 -2.73
CA SER A 83 -16.47 -0.84 -1.54
C SER A 83 -17.40 0.16 -0.85
N ALA A 84 -18.04 1.05 -1.61
CA ALA A 84 -19.01 2.02 -1.08
C ALA A 84 -20.16 1.33 -0.32
N LEU A 85 -20.67 0.20 -0.84
CA LEU A 85 -21.73 -0.58 -0.20
C LEU A 85 -21.24 -1.29 1.07
N PHE A 86 -20.08 -1.95 1.04
CA PHE A 86 -19.52 -2.62 2.23
C PHE A 86 -19.20 -1.62 3.35
N SER A 87 -18.63 -0.46 3.00
CA SER A 87 -18.41 0.62 3.96
C SER A 87 -19.73 1.14 4.53
N SER A 88 -20.76 1.32 3.70
CA SER A 88 -22.10 1.71 4.17
C SER A 88 -22.72 0.69 5.12
N PHE A 89 -22.53 -0.62 4.87
CA PHE A 89 -22.94 -1.65 5.82
C PHE A 89 -22.17 -1.56 7.14
N SER A 90 -20.89 -1.18 7.12
CA SER A 90 -20.13 -0.92 8.36
C SER A 90 -20.80 0.18 9.19
N ILE A 91 -21.25 1.27 8.55
CA ILE A 91 -21.98 2.37 9.21
C ILE A 91 -23.32 1.87 9.80
N LEU A 92 -24.06 1.02 9.07
CA LEU A 92 -25.28 0.40 9.57
C LEU A 92 -25.05 -0.39 10.87
N PHE A 93 -24.02 -1.24 10.89
CA PHE A 93 -23.69 -2.04 12.06
C PHE A 93 -23.08 -1.21 13.21
N LEU A 94 -22.40 -0.11 12.90
CA LEU A 94 -21.98 0.88 13.90
C LEU A 94 -23.18 1.51 14.58
N PHE A 95 -24.16 2.00 13.81
CA PHE A 95 -25.40 2.56 14.33
C PHE A 95 -26.10 1.57 15.29
N TRP A 96 -26.23 0.31 14.89
CA TRP A 96 -26.84 -0.71 15.76
C TRP A 96 -25.97 -1.10 16.96
N SER A 97 -24.64 -1.02 16.84
CA SER A 97 -23.74 -1.25 17.98
C SER A 97 -23.89 -0.13 19.03
N ILE A 98 -23.93 1.14 18.60
CA ILE A 98 -24.12 2.30 19.48
C ILE A 98 -25.45 2.21 20.22
N THR A 99 -26.54 1.89 19.52
CA THR A 99 -27.86 1.76 20.16
C THR A 99 -27.92 0.60 21.15
N LEU A 100 -27.27 -0.54 20.87
CA LEU A 100 -27.16 -1.66 21.82
C LEU A 100 -26.35 -1.28 23.07
N PHE A 101 -25.21 -0.59 22.91
CA PHE A 101 -24.46 -0.05 24.05
C PHE A 101 -25.29 0.94 24.86
N GLY A 102 -26.01 1.84 24.19
CA GLY A 102 -26.89 2.81 24.85
C GLY A 102 -28.02 2.16 25.64
N LYS A 103 -28.66 1.11 25.09
CA LYS A 103 -29.70 0.35 25.81
C LYS A 103 -29.16 -0.26 27.11
N ARG A 104 -27.95 -0.83 27.08
CA ARG A 104 -27.32 -1.36 28.30
C ARG A 104 -27.03 -0.26 29.31
N LEU A 105 -26.50 0.87 28.85
CA LEU A 105 -26.15 2.01 29.70
C LEU A 105 -27.36 2.56 30.46
N PHE A 106 -28.51 2.71 29.79
CA PHE A 106 -29.77 3.11 30.43
C PHE A 106 -30.55 1.98 31.10
N LYS A 107 -30.06 0.72 31.03
CA LYS A 107 -30.75 -0.47 31.55
C LYS A 107 -32.18 -0.60 31.02
N VAL A 108 -32.36 -0.27 29.74
CA VAL A 108 -33.67 -0.25 29.09
C VAL A 108 -34.22 -1.68 29.00
N VAL A 109 -35.45 -1.88 29.45
CA VAL A 109 -36.12 -3.19 29.37
C VAL A 109 -36.65 -3.42 27.96
N GLU A 110 -36.27 -4.55 27.35
CA GLU A 110 -36.69 -4.93 26.00
C GLU A 110 -38.22 -4.94 25.88
N GLY A 111 -38.77 -4.21 24.91
CA GLY A 111 -40.20 -4.11 24.66
C GLY A 111 -40.95 -3.12 25.56
N GLN A 112 -40.24 -2.42 26.45
CA GLN A 112 -40.79 -1.37 27.32
C GLN A 112 -40.04 -0.04 27.15
N GLU A 113 -39.43 0.18 25.98
CA GLU A 113 -38.69 1.40 25.68
C GLU A 113 -39.62 2.62 25.70
N SER A 114 -39.27 3.64 26.49
CA SER A 114 -39.97 4.92 26.48
C SER A 114 -39.68 5.72 25.21
N LYS A 115 -40.54 6.69 24.90
CA LYS A 115 -40.31 7.62 23.78
C LYS A 115 -38.99 8.39 23.95
N GLY A 116 -38.68 8.83 25.16
CA GLY A 116 -37.46 9.59 25.46
C GLY A 116 -36.19 8.78 25.27
N GLU A 117 -36.18 7.51 25.72
CA GLU A 117 -35.07 6.59 25.49
C GLU A 117 -34.92 6.30 23.99
N THR A 118 -36.02 6.02 23.29
CA THR A 118 -36.01 5.76 21.85
C THR A 118 -35.34 6.91 21.09
N ILE A 119 -35.81 8.15 21.29
CA ILE A 119 -35.27 9.34 20.62
C ILE A 119 -33.80 9.54 20.95
N THR A 120 -33.42 9.42 22.22
CA THR A 120 -32.03 9.61 22.66
C THR A 120 -31.10 8.57 22.05
N LEU A 121 -31.53 7.31 21.98
CA LEU A 121 -30.75 6.23 21.36
C LEU A 121 -30.60 6.45 19.85
N MET A 122 -31.66 6.90 19.16
CA MET A 122 -31.57 7.21 17.72
C MET A 122 -30.59 8.35 17.48
N GLY A 123 -30.67 9.43 18.27
CA GLY A 123 -29.75 10.57 18.19
C GLY A 123 -28.29 10.17 18.36
N ALA A 124 -28.00 9.38 19.42
CA ALA A 124 -26.68 8.84 19.68
C ALA A 124 -26.16 7.98 18.52
N GLY A 125 -27.00 7.08 18.00
CA GLY A 125 -26.65 6.23 16.86
C GLY A 125 -26.37 7.03 15.60
N ILE A 126 -27.22 8.01 15.25
CA ILE A 126 -27.08 8.85 14.05
C ILE A 126 -25.76 9.64 14.12
N VAL A 127 -25.52 10.35 15.23
CA VAL A 127 -24.33 11.22 15.35
C VAL A 127 -23.03 10.40 15.32
N GLY A 128 -22.94 9.34 16.11
CA GLY A 128 -21.71 8.52 16.13
C GLY A 128 -21.46 7.80 14.80
N ALA A 129 -22.50 7.31 14.13
CA ALA A 129 -22.35 6.65 12.83
C ALA A 129 -21.98 7.63 11.71
N LEU A 130 -22.58 8.84 11.68
CA LEU A 130 -22.25 9.85 10.68
C LEU A 130 -20.88 10.49 10.90
N VAL A 131 -20.44 10.68 12.14
CA VAL A 131 -19.06 11.11 12.41
C VAL A 131 -18.03 10.11 11.85
N TYR A 132 -18.28 8.81 11.99
CA TYR A 132 -17.43 7.80 11.36
C TYR A 132 -17.60 7.73 9.84
N THR A 133 -18.81 8.04 9.33
CA THR A 133 -19.05 8.11 7.87
C THR A 133 -18.13 9.12 7.21
N PHE A 134 -17.93 10.27 7.88
CA PHE A 134 -17.12 11.39 7.40
C PHE A 134 -15.71 11.44 8.01
N SER A 135 -15.25 10.38 8.69
CA SER A 135 -13.87 10.36 9.19
C SER A 135 -12.90 10.05 8.04
N ASP A 136 -11.89 10.90 7.90
CA ASP A 136 -10.82 10.88 6.88
C ASP A 136 -10.42 9.46 6.41
N SER A 137 -9.73 8.69 7.26
CA SER A 137 -9.19 7.39 6.89
C SER A 137 -10.25 6.36 6.46
N PHE A 138 -11.45 6.41 7.06
CA PHE A 138 -12.53 5.47 6.72
C PHE A 138 -13.17 5.83 5.38
N TRP A 139 -13.40 7.12 5.11
CA TRP A 139 -13.97 7.57 3.85
C TRP A 139 -13.00 7.32 2.71
N PHE A 140 -11.70 7.55 2.89
CA PHE A 140 -10.68 7.24 1.88
C PHE A 140 -10.80 5.79 1.37
N SER A 141 -10.94 4.84 2.28
CA SER A 141 -11.07 3.41 1.94
C SER A 141 -12.45 3.03 1.39
N ALA A 142 -13.47 3.88 1.57
CA ALA A 142 -14.84 3.60 1.14
C ALA A 142 -15.08 3.86 -0.36
N VAL A 143 -14.17 4.59 -1.01
CA VAL A 143 -14.35 5.09 -2.39
C VAL A 143 -13.44 4.41 -3.43
N GLU A 144 -12.71 3.36 -3.05
CA GLU A 144 -11.83 2.58 -3.94
C GLU A 144 -11.89 1.07 -3.67
N SER A 145 -11.55 0.25 -4.66
CA SER A 145 -11.60 -1.23 -4.59
C SER A 145 -10.44 -1.83 -3.84
N GLU A 146 -10.48 -1.73 -2.51
CA GLU A 146 -9.48 -2.30 -1.62
C GLU A 146 -10.09 -3.21 -0.54
N VAL A 147 -9.30 -4.12 0.06
CA VAL A 147 -9.80 -5.10 1.04
C VAL A 147 -10.35 -4.46 2.32
N TYR A 148 -9.97 -3.22 2.61
CA TYR A 148 -10.30 -2.54 3.87
C TYR A 148 -11.80 -2.22 4.03
N ALA A 149 -12.52 -1.92 2.95
CA ALA A 149 -13.98 -1.69 3.02
C ALA A 149 -14.73 -2.94 3.51
N MET A 150 -14.44 -4.09 2.88
CA MET A 150 -15.05 -5.37 3.27
C MET A 150 -14.52 -5.87 4.64
N SER A 151 -13.24 -5.64 4.94
CA SER A 151 -12.66 -5.93 6.26
C SER A 151 -13.37 -5.16 7.39
N SER A 152 -13.66 -3.87 7.17
CA SER A 152 -14.38 -3.02 8.11
C SER A 152 -15.82 -3.50 8.30
N PHE A 153 -16.47 -3.92 7.22
CA PHE A 153 -17.80 -4.53 7.28
C PHE A 153 -17.82 -5.77 8.18
N PHE A 154 -16.88 -6.70 7.97
CA PHE A 154 -16.79 -7.91 8.79
C PHE A 154 -16.49 -7.61 10.26
N THR A 155 -15.63 -6.62 10.51
CA THR A 155 -15.34 -6.15 11.87
C THR A 155 -16.61 -5.59 12.54
N ALA A 156 -17.35 -4.74 11.84
CA ALA A 156 -18.56 -4.11 12.34
C ALA A 156 -19.69 -5.12 12.60
N ILE A 157 -19.97 -6.02 11.65
CA ILE A 157 -21.01 -7.05 11.81
C ILE A 157 -20.66 -8.06 12.89
N VAL A 158 -19.38 -8.42 13.08
CA VAL A 158 -18.96 -9.33 14.17
C VAL A 158 -19.14 -8.65 15.53
N ILE A 159 -18.69 -7.40 15.70
CA ILE A 159 -18.91 -6.64 16.94
C ILE A 159 -20.41 -6.55 17.24
N TRP A 160 -21.21 -6.15 16.24
CA TRP A 160 -22.67 -6.08 16.38
C TRP A 160 -23.28 -7.45 16.71
N ALA A 161 -22.85 -8.53 16.06
CA ALA A 161 -23.38 -9.87 16.28
C ALA A 161 -23.08 -10.36 17.70
N PHE A 162 -21.91 -10.05 18.27
CA PHE A 162 -21.61 -10.34 19.68
C PHE A 162 -22.48 -9.52 20.64
N LEU A 163 -22.70 -8.23 20.37
CA LEU A 163 -23.62 -7.40 21.15
C LEU A 163 -25.06 -7.90 21.04
N LYS A 164 -25.46 -8.40 19.87
CA LYS A 164 -26.78 -9.00 19.65
C LYS A 164 -26.90 -10.34 20.37
N TRP A 165 -25.87 -11.17 20.32
CA TRP A 165 -25.78 -12.44 21.05
C TRP A 165 -25.93 -12.23 22.56
N ASP A 166 -25.37 -11.15 23.10
CA ASP A 166 -25.50 -10.85 24.53
C ASP A 166 -26.94 -10.64 25.00
N VAL A 167 -27.80 -10.02 24.18
CA VAL A 167 -29.20 -9.76 24.58
C VAL A 167 -30.13 -10.96 24.38
N ILE A 168 -29.68 -12.02 23.69
CA ILE A 168 -30.46 -13.25 23.50
C ILE A 168 -30.47 -14.06 24.79
N LYS A 169 -31.65 -14.50 25.25
CA LYS A 169 -31.80 -15.29 26.48
C LYS A 169 -32.06 -16.78 26.25
N ASP A 170 -32.56 -17.15 25.06
CA ASP A 170 -32.81 -18.56 24.73
C ASP A 170 -31.47 -19.27 24.44
N PRO A 171 -31.10 -20.32 25.20
CA PRO A 171 -29.82 -21.00 25.01
C PRO A 171 -29.63 -21.64 23.64
N ARG A 172 -30.71 -22.02 22.93
CA ARG A 172 -30.58 -22.61 21.60
C ARG A 172 -30.22 -21.53 20.59
N GLU A 173 -30.91 -20.39 20.64
CA GLU A 173 -30.57 -19.22 19.81
C GLU A 173 -29.17 -18.67 20.14
N GLU A 174 -28.75 -18.63 21.40
CA GLU A 174 -27.39 -18.24 21.77
C GLU A 174 -26.32 -19.10 21.06
N ASN A 175 -26.52 -20.42 21.01
CA ASN A 175 -25.58 -21.33 20.34
C ASN A 175 -25.58 -21.12 18.82
N LYS A 176 -26.75 -20.92 18.20
CA LYS A 176 -26.84 -20.64 16.75
C LYS A 176 -26.09 -19.37 16.38
N TRP A 177 -26.24 -18.31 17.17
CA TRP A 177 -25.54 -17.05 16.95
C TRP A 177 -24.02 -17.18 17.14
N MET A 178 -23.56 -18.00 18.09
CA MET A 178 -22.12 -18.28 18.24
C MET A 178 -21.53 -19.00 17.01
N ILE A 179 -22.29 -19.92 16.40
CA ILE A 179 -21.90 -20.59 15.16
C ILE A 179 -21.90 -19.60 13.99
N PHE A 180 -22.90 -18.72 13.90
CA PHE A 180 -22.97 -17.67 12.89
C PHE A 180 -21.80 -16.68 12.99
N ILE A 181 -21.45 -16.25 14.20
CA ILE A 181 -20.27 -15.41 14.46
C ILE A 181 -19.00 -16.12 14.00
N ALA A 182 -18.84 -17.41 14.34
CA ALA A 182 -17.69 -18.19 13.92
C ALA A 182 -17.59 -18.31 12.38
N TYR A 183 -18.73 -18.43 11.69
CA TYR A 183 -18.78 -18.40 10.23
C TYR A 183 -18.33 -17.05 9.66
N LEU A 184 -18.80 -15.93 10.23
CA LEU A 184 -18.35 -14.60 9.81
C LEU A 184 -16.84 -14.40 10.03
N VAL A 185 -16.32 -14.85 11.18
CA VAL A 185 -14.87 -14.88 11.44
C VAL A 185 -14.15 -15.71 10.38
N GLY A 186 -14.66 -16.91 10.05
CA GLY A 186 -14.12 -17.74 8.95
C GLY A 186 -14.08 -17.02 7.60
N LEU A 187 -15.17 -16.35 7.20
CA LEU A 187 -15.25 -15.60 5.94
C LEU A 187 -14.28 -14.42 5.91
N SER A 188 -14.18 -13.67 7.01
CA SER A 188 -13.26 -12.53 7.11
C SER A 188 -11.80 -12.91 6.89
N ILE A 189 -11.38 -14.13 7.23
CA ILE A 189 -10.02 -14.62 6.93
C ILE A 189 -9.76 -14.60 5.41
N GLY A 190 -10.78 -14.89 4.60
CA GLY A 190 -10.77 -14.80 3.14
C GLY A 190 -10.77 -13.36 2.59
N VAL A 191 -10.78 -12.35 3.45
CA VAL A 191 -10.73 -10.92 3.10
C VAL A 191 -9.48 -10.31 3.68
N HIS A 192 -9.41 -10.22 5.02
CA HIS A 192 -8.29 -9.62 5.74
C HIS A 192 -8.30 -10.05 7.22
N LEU A 193 -7.12 -10.11 7.85
CA LEU A 193 -6.95 -10.67 9.20
C LEU A 193 -7.33 -9.71 10.35
N LEU A 194 -7.62 -8.43 10.05
CA LEU A 194 -7.88 -7.37 11.04
C LEU A 194 -8.99 -7.75 12.03
N ASN A 195 -10.06 -8.40 11.55
CA ASN A 195 -11.19 -8.79 12.39
C ASN A 195 -10.76 -9.71 13.57
N LEU A 196 -9.72 -10.53 13.40
CA LEU A 196 -9.24 -11.43 14.47
C LEU A 196 -8.73 -10.67 15.70
N VAL A 197 -8.24 -9.45 15.51
CA VAL A 197 -7.71 -8.58 16.58
C VAL A 197 -8.80 -8.18 17.57
N THR A 198 -10.08 -8.27 17.19
CA THR A 198 -11.22 -8.00 18.08
C THR A 198 -11.48 -9.11 19.11
N LEU A 199 -11.05 -10.34 18.85
CA LEU A 199 -11.40 -11.52 19.66
C LEU A 199 -11.09 -11.39 21.16
N PRO A 200 -9.92 -10.85 21.59
CA PRO A 200 -9.65 -10.60 23.01
C PRO A 200 -10.69 -9.69 23.67
N ALA A 201 -11.11 -8.63 22.98
CA ALA A 201 -12.12 -7.70 23.50
C ALA A 201 -13.52 -8.33 23.52
N LEU A 202 -13.87 -9.09 22.49
CA LEU A 202 -15.18 -9.76 22.38
C LEU A 202 -15.35 -10.90 23.39
N ALA A 203 -14.25 -11.53 23.83
CA ALA A 203 -14.28 -12.51 24.91
C ALA A 203 -14.80 -11.93 26.24
N LEU A 204 -14.63 -10.61 26.47
CA LEU A 204 -15.22 -9.94 27.62
C LEU A 204 -16.75 -9.92 27.57
N ILE A 205 -17.36 -9.80 26.39
CA ILE A 205 -18.82 -9.86 26.24
C ILE A 205 -19.32 -11.24 26.69
N TYR A 206 -18.67 -12.31 26.25
CA TYR A 206 -18.98 -13.67 26.70
C TYR A 206 -18.87 -13.81 28.23
N TYR A 207 -17.77 -13.32 28.80
CA TYR A 207 -17.52 -13.39 30.23
C TYR A 207 -18.58 -12.62 31.04
N PHE A 208 -18.88 -11.36 30.67
CA PHE A 208 -19.85 -10.55 31.40
C PHE A 208 -21.28 -11.08 31.30
N LYS A 209 -21.62 -11.80 30.22
CA LYS A 209 -22.92 -12.46 30.07
C LYS A 209 -23.04 -13.72 30.94
N LYS A 210 -22.00 -14.57 30.95
CA LYS A 210 -22.07 -15.90 31.56
C LYS A 210 -21.73 -15.94 33.05
N TYR A 211 -21.08 -14.90 33.58
CA TYR A 211 -20.67 -14.84 34.97
C TYR A 211 -21.34 -13.66 35.68
N GLU A 212 -22.19 -13.96 36.68
CA GLU A 212 -22.98 -12.94 37.41
C GLU A 212 -22.12 -11.94 38.17
N ASN A 213 -21.00 -12.40 38.74
CA ASN A 213 -20.06 -11.61 39.55
C ASN A 213 -18.69 -11.49 38.86
N PRO A 214 -18.55 -10.65 37.82
CA PRO A 214 -17.30 -10.52 37.11
C PRO A 214 -16.23 -9.84 37.97
N THR A 215 -15.07 -10.47 38.04
CA THR A 215 -13.84 -9.93 38.64
C THR A 215 -12.84 -9.46 37.58
N LEU A 216 -11.92 -8.57 37.95
CA LEU A 216 -10.82 -8.12 37.09
C LEU A 216 -9.93 -9.30 36.64
N LYS A 217 -9.63 -10.24 37.57
CA LYS A 217 -8.84 -11.45 37.26
C LYS A 217 -9.52 -12.32 36.20
N GLY A 218 -10.83 -12.54 36.33
CA GLY A 218 -11.57 -13.31 35.32
C GLY A 218 -11.71 -12.57 33.99
N GLY A 219 -11.81 -11.23 34.00
CA GLY A 219 -11.76 -10.42 32.78
C GLY A 219 -10.43 -10.55 32.05
N PHE A 220 -9.30 -10.46 32.76
CA PHE A 220 -7.97 -10.71 32.20
C PHE A 220 -7.86 -12.12 31.61
N PHE A 221 -8.34 -13.14 32.33
CA PHE A 221 -8.33 -14.51 31.84
C PHE A 221 -9.20 -14.70 30.59
N ALA A 222 -10.36 -14.04 30.51
CA ALA A 222 -11.20 -14.06 29.32
C ALA A 222 -10.51 -13.43 28.11
N MET A 223 -9.86 -12.27 28.27
CA MET A 223 -9.07 -11.65 27.21
C MET A 223 -7.90 -12.52 26.79
N PHE A 224 -7.20 -13.13 27.75
CA PHE A 224 -6.12 -14.07 27.47
C PHE A 224 -6.62 -15.25 26.62
N LEU A 225 -7.77 -15.85 26.96
CA LEU A 225 -8.37 -16.91 26.15
C LEU A 225 -8.79 -16.42 24.76
N GLY A 226 -9.28 -15.18 24.63
CA GLY A 226 -9.54 -14.57 23.32
C GLY A 226 -8.26 -14.36 22.51
N GLY A 227 -7.15 -13.99 23.16
CA GLY A 227 -5.81 -13.91 22.55
C GLY A 227 -5.28 -15.27 22.13
N VAL A 228 -5.50 -16.31 22.94
CA VAL A 228 -5.21 -17.70 22.56
C VAL A 228 -6.02 -18.11 21.34
N ALA A 229 -7.31 -17.76 21.26
CA ALA A 229 -8.14 -18.03 20.09
C ALA A 229 -7.61 -17.31 18.83
N LEU A 230 -7.19 -16.06 18.96
CA LEU A 230 -6.51 -15.31 17.90
C LEU A 230 -5.25 -16.04 17.42
N ILE A 231 -4.36 -16.45 18.33
CA ILE A 231 -3.12 -17.17 17.99
C ILE A 231 -3.43 -18.52 17.33
N ILE A 232 -4.43 -19.27 17.83
CA ILE A 232 -4.86 -20.53 17.23
C ILE A 232 -5.33 -20.31 15.80
N ILE A 233 -6.18 -19.31 15.55
CA ILE A 233 -6.67 -19.05 14.21
C ILE A 233 -5.51 -18.58 13.30
N ASN A 234 -4.76 -17.57 13.74
CA ASN A 234 -3.72 -16.92 12.94
C ASN A 234 -2.52 -17.83 12.64
N ASN A 235 -2.06 -18.64 13.60
CA ASN A 235 -0.84 -19.44 13.46
C ASN A 235 -1.13 -20.92 13.22
N LEU A 236 -2.20 -21.48 13.80
CA LEU A 236 -2.49 -22.92 13.69
C LEU A 236 -3.52 -23.24 12.60
N ILE A 237 -4.59 -22.47 12.46
CA ILE A 237 -5.61 -22.76 11.42
C ILE A 237 -5.11 -22.30 10.05
N ILE A 238 -4.72 -21.03 9.92
CA ILE A 238 -4.40 -20.43 8.61
C ILE A 238 -3.15 -21.06 7.98
N PRO A 239 -1.92 -20.89 8.51
CA PRO A 239 -0.75 -21.55 7.93
C PRO A 239 -0.44 -22.91 8.55
N GLY A 240 -0.92 -23.20 9.77
CA GLY A 240 -0.54 -24.41 10.52
C GLY A 240 -1.17 -25.71 9.99
N LEU A 241 -2.47 -25.72 9.67
CA LEU A 241 -3.14 -26.88 9.07
C LEU A 241 -2.53 -27.21 7.70
N PRO A 242 -2.33 -26.23 6.78
CA PRO A 242 -1.58 -26.47 5.55
C PRO A 242 -0.13 -26.94 5.78
N SER A 243 0.58 -26.41 6.80
CA SER A 243 1.93 -26.87 7.12
C SER A 243 1.97 -28.34 7.56
N LEU A 244 0.99 -28.78 8.37
CA LEU A 244 0.86 -30.19 8.76
C LEU A 244 0.54 -31.09 7.56
N ALA A 245 -0.33 -30.63 6.66
CA ALA A 245 -0.61 -31.31 5.41
C ALA A 245 0.66 -31.40 4.54
N GLY A 246 1.47 -30.34 4.48
CA GLY A 246 2.75 -30.31 3.77
C GLY A 246 3.78 -31.28 4.33
N SER A 247 3.91 -31.39 5.65
CA SER A 247 4.79 -32.38 6.28
C SER A 247 4.35 -33.82 5.98
N MET A 248 3.04 -34.09 5.99
CA MET A 248 2.51 -35.40 5.57
C MET A 248 2.76 -35.65 4.09
N GLU A 249 2.53 -34.64 3.24
CA GLU A 249 2.79 -34.72 1.81
C GLU A 249 4.25 -35.12 1.51
N ILE A 250 5.22 -34.44 2.14
CA ILE A 250 6.64 -34.79 1.99
C ILE A 250 6.90 -36.22 2.48
N PHE A 251 6.35 -36.65 3.61
CA PHE A 251 6.55 -38.01 4.11
C PHE A 251 6.00 -39.09 3.16
N PHE A 252 4.76 -38.95 2.70
CA PHE A 252 4.13 -39.92 1.81
C PHE A 252 4.78 -39.97 0.43
N VAL A 253 5.17 -38.81 -0.13
CA VAL A 253 5.85 -38.76 -1.43
C VAL A 253 7.30 -39.23 -1.30
N ASN A 254 8.10 -38.63 -0.42
CA ASN A 254 9.54 -38.88 -0.40
C ASN A 254 9.91 -40.18 0.34
N SER A 255 9.21 -40.55 1.41
CA SER A 255 9.56 -41.73 2.23
C SER A 255 8.80 -42.99 1.82
N ILE A 256 7.53 -42.88 1.41
CA ILE A 256 6.72 -44.04 0.98
C ILE A 256 6.80 -44.24 -0.54
N GLY A 257 7.07 -43.19 -1.32
CA GLY A 257 7.11 -43.25 -2.79
C GLY A 257 5.73 -43.19 -3.45
N LEU A 258 4.73 -42.59 -2.78
CA LEU A 258 3.42 -42.37 -3.38
C LEU A 258 3.40 -41.14 -4.29
N PRO A 259 2.42 -41.03 -5.21
CA PRO A 259 2.26 -39.85 -6.06
C PRO A 259 2.00 -38.57 -5.25
N PHE A 260 2.35 -37.42 -5.85
CA PHE A 260 2.00 -36.10 -5.32
C PHE A 260 0.49 -35.98 -5.02
N GLY A 261 0.17 -35.30 -3.93
CA GLY A 261 -1.16 -35.11 -3.37
C GLY A 261 -1.60 -36.23 -2.40
N SER A 262 -0.87 -37.35 -2.33
CA SER A 262 -1.26 -38.48 -1.50
C SER A 262 -1.26 -38.16 0.00
N GLY A 263 -0.25 -37.45 0.50
CA GLY A 263 -0.19 -37.07 1.91
C GLY A 263 -1.24 -36.02 2.27
N ILE A 264 -1.55 -35.09 1.36
CA ILE A 264 -2.65 -34.14 1.51
C ILE A 264 -4.00 -34.87 1.65
N VAL A 265 -4.28 -35.85 0.78
CA VAL A 265 -5.52 -36.64 0.82
C VAL A 265 -5.63 -37.43 2.13
N VAL A 266 -4.54 -38.10 2.55
CA VAL A 266 -4.52 -38.83 3.82
C VAL A 266 -4.73 -37.89 5.00
N PHE A 267 -4.07 -36.73 5.02
CA PHE A 267 -4.28 -35.69 6.03
C PHE A 267 -5.75 -35.26 6.08
N MET A 268 -6.35 -34.91 4.95
CA MET A 268 -7.75 -34.49 4.87
C MET A 268 -8.70 -35.56 5.42
N ILE A 269 -8.53 -36.83 5.02
CA ILE A 269 -9.36 -37.93 5.52
C ILE A 269 -9.23 -38.06 7.04
N LEU A 270 -7.99 -38.13 7.56
CA LEU A 270 -7.75 -38.26 9.00
C LEU A 270 -8.31 -37.07 9.77
N PHE A 271 -8.10 -35.86 9.27
CA PHE A 271 -8.58 -34.62 9.87
C PHE A 271 -10.12 -34.58 9.90
N PHE A 272 -10.80 -34.82 8.78
CA PHE A 272 -12.27 -34.80 8.75
C PHE A 272 -12.88 -35.95 9.55
N VAL A 273 -12.29 -37.14 9.56
CA VAL A 273 -12.73 -38.25 10.41
C VAL A 273 -12.55 -37.90 11.90
N ALA A 274 -11.44 -37.29 12.28
CA ALA A 274 -11.20 -36.85 13.66
C ALA A 274 -12.21 -35.77 14.10
N VAL A 275 -12.45 -34.76 13.27
CA VAL A 275 -13.45 -33.70 13.53
C VAL A 275 -14.86 -34.29 13.61
N PHE A 276 -15.22 -35.19 12.68
CA PHE A 276 -16.53 -35.85 12.68
C PHE A 276 -16.72 -36.74 13.91
N TYR A 277 -15.70 -37.51 14.30
CA TYR A 277 -15.72 -38.33 15.51
C TYR A 277 -15.85 -37.46 16.76
N ALA A 278 -15.09 -36.37 16.86
CA ALA A 278 -15.20 -35.41 17.96
C ALA A 278 -16.60 -34.80 18.04
N TYR A 279 -17.18 -34.41 16.90
CA TYR A 279 -18.55 -33.92 16.81
C TYR A 279 -19.56 -34.97 17.29
N ARG A 280 -19.47 -36.21 16.81
CA ARG A 280 -20.35 -37.31 17.24
C ARG A 280 -20.18 -37.60 18.74
N TYR A 281 -18.96 -37.59 19.24
CA TYR A 281 -18.65 -37.80 20.65
C TYR A 281 -19.30 -36.72 21.53
N SER A 282 -19.21 -35.45 21.13
CA SER A 282 -19.85 -34.33 21.84
C SER A 282 -21.37 -34.52 21.95
N ARG A 283 -22.03 -34.99 20.88
CA ARG A 283 -23.46 -35.30 20.87
C ARG A 283 -23.81 -36.50 21.74
N LYS A 284 -23.03 -37.58 21.66
CA LYS A 284 -23.25 -38.78 22.48
C LYS A 284 -23.13 -38.48 23.98
N LYS A 285 -22.23 -37.58 24.37
CA LYS A 285 -22.06 -37.13 25.76
C LYS A 285 -23.03 -36.04 26.19
N GLY A 286 -23.85 -35.49 25.29
CA GLY A 286 -24.76 -34.39 25.59
C GLY A 286 -24.05 -33.08 26.00
N ASN A 287 -22.76 -32.91 25.66
CA ASN A 287 -22.00 -31.74 26.04
C ASN A 287 -22.23 -30.60 25.03
N ALA A 288 -23.14 -29.69 25.36
CA ALA A 288 -23.52 -28.57 24.49
C ALA A 288 -22.35 -27.62 24.20
N ILE A 289 -21.49 -27.32 25.19
CA ILE A 289 -20.35 -26.41 25.02
C ILE A 289 -19.36 -26.99 24.01
N LEU A 290 -18.98 -28.26 24.18
CA LEU A 290 -18.08 -28.94 23.25
C LEU A 290 -18.71 -29.05 21.85
N ASN A 291 -20.01 -29.30 21.76
CA ASN A 291 -20.70 -29.37 20.48
C ASN A 291 -20.70 -28.03 19.74
N THR A 292 -21.04 -26.94 20.43
CA THR A 292 -21.01 -25.59 19.86
C THR A 292 -19.59 -25.19 19.47
N ALA A 293 -18.58 -25.46 20.29
CA ALA A 293 -17.19 -25.17 19.97
C ALA A 293 -16.72 -25.90 18.70
N LEU A 294 -17.06 -27.19 18.56
CA LEU A 294 -16.74 -27.98 17.37
C LEU A 294 -17.49 -27.49 16.13
N LEU A 295 -18.76 -27.12 16.27
CA LEU A 295 -19.53 -26.52 15.17
C LEU A 295 -18.95 -25.16 14.77
N SER A 296 -18.62 -24.28 15.72
CA SER A 296 -17.95 -23.02 15.44
C SER A 296 -16.63 -23.24 14.70
N PHE A 297 -15.81 -24.21 15.12
CA PHE A 297 -14.59 -24.59 14.41
C PHE A 297 -14.87 -25.05 12.98
N ILE A 298 -15.87 -25.92 12.77
CA ILE A 298 -16.29 -26.35 11.42
C ILE A 298 -16.71 -25.16 10.56
N PHE A 299 -17.51 -24.23 11.09
CA PHE A 299 -17.97 -23.07 10.32
C PHE A 299 -16.85 -22.05 10.03
N ILE A 300 -15.84 -21.94 10.91
CA ILE A 300 -14.60 -21.20 10.60
C ILE A 300 -13.92 -21.83 9.38
N LEU A 301 -13.78 -23.17 9.36
CA LEU A 301 -13.18 -23.88 8.22
C LEU A 301 -13.99 -23.73 6.94
N ILE A 302 -15.32 -23.71 7.02
CA ILE A 302 -16.19 -23.45 5.85
C ILE A 302 -15.91 -22.05 5.28
N GLY A 303 -15.79 -21.03 6.12
CA GLY A 303 -15.43 -19.68 5.65
C GLY A 303 -14.01 -19.61 5.07
N TYR A 304 -13.05 -20.26 5.74
CA TYR A 304 -11.65 -20.38 5.31
C TYR A 304 -11.50 -21.15 3.98
N ALA A 305 -12.46 -22.01 3.62
CA ALA A 305 -12.41 -22.81 2.39
C ALA A 305 -12.35 -21.96 1.10
N SER A 306 -12.68 -20.67 1.16
CA SER A 306 -12.47 -19.72 0.06
C SER A 306 -11.01 -19.70 -0.45
N TYR A 307 -10.03 -19.96 0.42
CA TYR A 307 -8.62 -20.06 0.03
C TYR A 307 -8.28 -21.20 -0.93
N ALA A 308 -9.14 -22.21 -1.06
CA ALA A 308 -8.98 -23.21 -2.11
C ALA A 308 -8.94 -22.57 -3.50
N LEU A 309 -9.59 -21.41 -3.70
CA LEU A 309 -9.53 -20.64 -4.93
C LEU A 309 -8.09 -20.31 -5.34
N ILE A 310 -7.25 -19.89 -4.39
CA ILE A 310 -5.86 -19.48 -4.65
C ILE A 310 -5.07 -20.63 -5.29
N VAL A 311 -5.11 -21.82 -4.67
CA VAL A 311 -4.39 -22.99 -5.19
C VAL A 311 -4.98 -23.46 -6.53
N VAL A 312 -6.31 -23.49 -6.64
CA VAL A 312 -7.00 -23.90 -7.87
C VAL A 312 -6.64 -22.98 -9.04
N ARG A 313 -6.65 -21.67 -8.81
CA ARG A 313 -6.34 -20.68 -9.84
C ARG A 313 -4.84 -20.65 -10.14
N ALA A 314 -3.96 -20.75 -9.14
CA ALA A 314 -2.51 -20.83 -9.36
C ALA A 314 -2.13 -21.99 -10.30
N ASN A 315 -2.80 -23.15 -10.20
CA ASN A 315 -2.59 -24.31 -11.08
C ASN A 315 -3.12 -24.13 -12.51
N GLN A 316 -3.96 -23.12 -12.76
CA GLN A 316 -4.44 -22.77 -14.10
C GLN A 316 -3.54 -21.73 -14.78
N ASP A 317 -2.47 -21.32 -14.09
CA ASP A 317 -1.46 -20.43 -14.64
C ASP A 317 -2.02 -19.11 -15.19
N PRO A 318 -2.79 -18.34 -14.38
CA PRO A 318 -3.28 -17.03 -14.78
C PRO A 318 -2.12 -16.07 -15.04
N ILE A 319 -2.45 -14.95 -15.66
CA ILE A 319 -1.48 -13.94 -16.09
C ILE A 319 -0.82 -13.29 -14.88
N ILE A 320 -1.63 -12.85 -13.93
CA ILE A 320 -1.18 -12.39 -12.62
C ILE A 320 -1.25 -13.60 -11.67
N ASN A 321 -0.10 -14.16 -11.34
CA ASN A 321 -0.02 -15.33 -10.47
C ASN A 321 1.04 -15.16 -9.38
N GLU A 322 0.85 -14.20 -8.48
CA GLU A 322 1.88 -13.83 -7.52
C GLU A 322 2.30 -14.99 -6.61
N ASN A 323 3.62 -15.18 -6.48
CA ASN A 323 4.28 -16.31 -5.78
C ASN A 323 3.95 -17.72 -6.32
N ALA A 324 3.07 -17.84 -7.31
CA ALA A 324 2.62 -19.11 -7.91
C ALA A 324 2.36 -20.24 -6.88
N PRO A 325 1.40 -20.10 -5.93
CA PRO A 325 1.11 -21.10 -4.89
C PRO A 325 0.40 -22.36 -5.44
N LYS A 326 1.07 -23.12 -6.31
CA LYS A 326 0.55 -24.27 -7.06
C LYS A 326 0.47 -25.55 -6.24
N ASP A 327 1.26 -25.67 -5.18
CA ASP A 327 1.34 -26.86 -4.33
C ASP A 327 1.34 -26.48 -2.86
N ILE A 328 1.26 -27.48 -1.97
CA ILE A 328 1.13 -27.23 -0.53
C ILE A 328 2.32 -26.47 0.07
N ILE A 329 3.53 -26.62 -0.49
CA ILE A 329 4.73 -25.96 0.04
C ILE A 329 4.75 -24.49 -0.37
N SER A 330 4.57 -24.20 -1.67
CA SER A 330 4.46 -22.83 -2.19
C SER A 330 3.24 -22.11 -1.60
N TYR A 331 2.13 -22.80 -1.38
CA TYR A 331 0.95 -22.27 -0.70
C TYR A 331 1.18 -21.95 0.79
N VAL A 332 1.95 -22.76 1.52
CA VAL A 332 2.34 -22.44 2.91
C VAL A 332 3.24 -21.21 2.96
N SER A 333 4.21 -21.10 2.04
CA SER A 333 5.10 -19.94 1.94
C SER A 333 4.31 -18.65 1.65
N TYR A 334 3.33 -18.74 0.75
CA TYR A 334 2.36 -17.69 0.43
C TYR A 334 1.58 -17.23 1.67
N LEU A 335 0.93 -18.16 2.39
CA LEU A 335 0.15 -17.84 3.59
C LEU A 335 0.98 -17.24 4.73
N LYS A 336 2.24 -17.67 4.88
CA LYS A 336 3.17 -17.14 5.88
C LYS A 336 3.80 -15.81 5.47
N ARG A 337 3.64 -15.41 4.21
CA ARG A 337 4.19 -14.19 3.62
C ARG A 337 5.72 -14.11 3.80
N GLU A 338 6.41 -15.23 3.59
CA GLU A 338 7.85 -15.38 3.85
C GLU A 338 8.71 -14.36 3.07
N GLN A 339 8.20 -13.83 1.95
CA GLN A 339 8.87 -12.83 1.13
C GLN A 339 9.11 -11.47 1.82
N TYR A 340 8.30 -11.08 2.80
CA TYR A 340 8.46 -9.77 3.46
C TYR A 340 9.50 -9.79 4.61
N GLY A 341 10.14 -10.93 4.84
CA GLY A 341 11.18 -11.08 5.85
C GLY A 341 10.68 -11.08 7.29
N TYR A 342 11.63 -11.07 8.22
CA TYR A 342 11.37 -11.20 9.66
C TYR A 342 11.35 -9.84 10.38
N ARG A 343 10.31 -9.61 11.20
CA ARG A 343 10.22 -8.48 12.13
C ARG A 343 10.24 -8.99 13.58
N PRO A 344 11.24 -8.63 14.40
CA PRO A 344 11.30 -9.11 15.77
C PRO A 344 10.24 -8.39 16.63
N LEU A 345 9.50 -9.14 17.46
CA LEU A 345 8.43 -8.58 18.31
C LEU A 345 8.75 -8.65 19.80
N LEU A 346 9.06 -9.84 20.32
CA LEU A 346 9.30 -10.05 21.75
C LEU A 346 10.78 -9.95 22.13
N HIS A 347 11.68 -10.40 21.25
CA HIS A 347 13.12 -10.37 21.45
C HIS A 347 13.82 -10.27 20.09
N GLY A 348 14.91 -9.51 20.01
CA GLY A 348 15.66 -9.33 18.77
C GLY A 348 16.72 -8.24 18.86
N GLN A 349 17.30 -7.91 17.72
CA GLN A 349 18.49 -7.07 17.61
C GLN A 349 18.20 -5.57 17.55
N TYR A 350 19.17 -4.74 17.93
CA TYR A 350 19.24 -3.33 17.52
C TYR A 350 19.82 -3.17 16.10
N PHE A 351 19.61 -2.01 15.48
CA PHE A 351 20.08 -1.69 14.13
C PHE A 351 21.62 -1.63 14.01
N THR A 352 22.34 -1.52 15.14
CA THR A 352 23.81 -1.57 15.24
C THR A 352 24.35 -2.97 15.51
N ALA A 353 23.48 -3.97 15.69
CA ALA A 353 23.90 -5.34 15.96
C ALA A 353 24.57 -5.97 14.73
N GLN A 354 25.74 -6.54 14.95
CA GLN A 354 26.45 -7.28 13.92
C GLN A 354 26.01 -8.74 13.93
N LEU A 355 26.02 -9.37 12.75
CA LEU A 355 25.78 -10.79 12.59
C LEU A 355 27.02 -11.55 13.08
N VAL A 356 26.85 -12.43 14.07
CA VAL A 356 27.94 -13.24 14.66
C VAL A 356 28.01 -14.60 14.01
N ALA A 357 26.85 -15.21 13.75
CA ALA A 357 26.75 -16.49 13.09
C ALA A 357 25.47 -16.55 12.25
N GLN A 358 25.51 -17.36 11.21
CA GLN A 358 24.36 -17.70 10.38
C GLN A 358 24.35 -19.21 10.24
N GLU A 359 23.26 -19.84 10.68
CA GLU A 359 23.11 -21.29 10.66
C GLU A 359 21.98 -21.69 9.70
N GLU A 360 22.11 -22.87 9.09
CA GLU A 360 21.05 -23.48 8.32
C GLU A 360 19.90 -23.90 9.25
N GLY A 361 18.72 -23.37 8.99
CA GLY A 361 17.49 -23.68 9.71
C GLY A 361 16.70 -24.82 9.06
N ALA A 362 15.40 -24.63 8.87
CA ALA A 362 14.54 -25.64 8.27
C ALA A 362 14.85 -25.80 6.77
N PRO A 363 14.82 -27.04 6.23
CA PRO A 363 14.95 -27.27 4.80
C PRO A 363 13.78 -26.63 4.04
N VAL A 364 14.09 -25.92 2.97
CA VAL A 364 13.15 -25.36 2.02
C VAL A 364 12.96 -26.37 0.90
N TYR A 365 11.75 -26.89 0.78
CA TYR A 365 11.39 -27.87 -0.23
C TYR A 365 10.82 -27.16 -1.47
N MET A 366 11.08 -27.76 -2.63
CA MET A 366 10.41 -27.44 -3.89
C MET A 366 9.90 -28.74 -4.50
N LYS A 367 8.79 -28.64 -5.24
CA LYS A 367 8.24 -29.79 -5.97
C LYS A 367 9.14 -30.10 -7.18
N GLY A 368 9.88 -31.21 -7.12
CA GLY A 368 10.64 -31.74 -8.25
C GLY A 368 9.79 -32.59 -9.19
N LYS A 369 10.45 -33.33 -10.09
CA LYS A 369 9.77 -34.18 -11.08
C LYS A 369 8.98 -35.33 -10.46
N ASP A 370 9.62 -36.05 -9.54
CA ASP A 370 9.06 -37.28 -8.95
C ASP A 370 8.92 -37.19 -7.41
N LYS A 371 9.58 -36.21 -6.77
CA LYS A 371 9.59 -36.03 -5.31
C LYS A 371 9.81 -34.56 -4.92
N TYR A 372 9.63 -34.24 -3.65
CA TYR A 372 10.04 -32.93 -3.12
C TYR A 372 11.55 -32.90 -2.89
N GLU A 373 12.22 -31.89 -3.41
CA GLU A 373 13.68 -31.72 -3.34
C GLU A 373 14.02 -30.54 -2.43
N ILE A 374 15.11 -30.66 -1.67
CA ILE A 374 15.60 -29.55 -0.85
C ILE A 374 16.39 -28.64 -1.77
N VAL A 375 15.92 -27.40 -1.91
CA VAL A 375 16.55 -26.38 -2.78
C VAL A 375 17.34 -25.35 -1.99
N ASP A 376 17.01 -25.17 -0.72
CA ASP A 376 17.66 -24.20 0.16
C ASP A 376 17.40 -24.56 1.64
N TYR A 377 18.04 -23.84 2.56
CA TYR A 377 17.77 -23.89 3.99
C TYR A 377 17.46 -22.48 4.51
N SER A 378 16.39 -22.33 5.29
CA SER A 378 16.06 -21.04 5.88
C SER A 378 17.20 -20.55 6.77
N LEU A 379 17.70 -19.33 6.59
CA LEU A 379 18.83 -18.84 7.38
C LEU A 379 18.39 -18.37 8.77
N VAL A 380 19.02 -18.89 9.82
CA VAL A 380 18.85 -18.43 11.20
C VAL A 380 20.02 -17.51 11.55
N ASN A 381 19.72 -16.21 11.60
CA ASN A 381 20.69 -15.17 11.90
C ASN A 381 20.86 -15.02 13.42
N THR A 382 22.08 -15.24 13.91
CA THR A 382 22.46 -14.97 15.30
C THR A 382 23.23 -13.67 15.38
N TYR A 383 22.62 -12.67 16.01
CA TYR A 383 23.23 -11.37 16.27
C TYR A 383 24.00 -11.36 17.59
N ASP A 384 24.92 -10.40 17.74
CA ASP A 384 25.64 -10.16 19.00
C ASP A 384 24.65 -10.06 20.18
N PRO A 385 24.68 -11.01 21.15
CA PRO A 385 23.74 -11.03 22.27
C PRO A 385 23.76 -9.75 23.09
N THR A 386 24.90 -9.05 23.17
CA THR A 386 25.04 -7.79 23.91
C THR A 386 24.28 -6.63 23.25
N LYS A 387 23.95 -6.77 21.96
CA LYS A 387 23.20 -5.80 21.14
C LYS A 387 21.79 -6.29 20.78
N THR A 388 21.26 -7.22 21.57
CA THR A 388 19.88 -7.67 21.50
C THR A 388 19.10 -7.19 22.72
N THR A 389 17.78 -7.10 22.57
CA THR A 389 16.90 -6.60 23.62
C THR A 389 15.54 -7.30 23.61
N ILE A 390 14.82 -7.15 24.72
CA ILE A 390 13.39 -7.42 24.76
C ILE A 390 12.64 -6.29 24.06
N LEU A 391 11.55 -6.62 23.38
CA LEU A 391 10.70 -5.65 22.71
C LEU A 391 11.45 -4.71 21.74
N PRO A 392 12.22 -5.24 20.76
CA PRO A 392 13.04 -4.42 19.87
C PRO A 392 12.20 -3.59 18.89
N ARG A 393 12.41 -2.27 18.88
CA ARG A 393 11.72 -1.27 18.05
C ARG A 393 12.62 -0.60 17.01
N ILE A 394 13.93 -0.69 17.21
CA ILE A 394 14.96 -0.07 16.37
C ILE A 394 15.90 -1.13 15.77
N TYR A 395 15.37 -2.03 14.92
CA TYR A 395 16.00 -3.33 14.59
C TYR A 395 16.55 -3.48 13.15
N SER A 396 16.22 -2.58 12.23
CA SER A 396 16.46 -2.76 10.80
C SER A 396 17.95 -2.85 10.42
N THR A 397 18.28 -3.74 9.48
CA THR A 397 19.63 -3.87 8.91
C THR A 397 19.87 -3.00 7.67
N GLN A 398 18.81 -2.43 7.08
CA GLN A 398 18.91 -1.53 5.92
C GLN A 398 19.62 -0.22 6.28
N GLU A 399 20.59 0.20 5.49
CA GLU A 399 21.44 1.37 5.81
C GLU A 399 20.65 2.68 5.85
N SER A 400 19.67 2.86 4.96
CA SER A 400 18.71 3.97 4.99
C SER A 400 17.99 4.07 6.34
N HIS A 401 17.51 2.94 6.86
CA HIS A 401 16.84 2.89 8.16
C HIS A 401 17.80 3.18 9.32
N LYS A 402 19.05 2.69 9.27
CA LYS A 402 20.04 2.99 10.31
C LYS A 402 20.29 4.49 10.43
N ARG A 403 20.42 5.19 9.29
CA ARG A 403 20.57 6.65 9.26
C ARG A 403 19.35 7.36 9.85
N LEU A 404 18.15 6.97 9.47
CA LEU A 404 16.91 7.56 9.97
C LEU A 404 16.68 7.30 11.46
N TYR A 405 17.01 6.11 11.96
CA TYR A 405 16.97 5.84 13.41
C TYR A 405 17.92 6.77 14.16
N ARG A 406 19.17 6.92 13.68
CA ARG A 406 20.11 7.85 14.31
C ARG A 406 19.59 9.28 14.32
N GLN A 407 19.04 9.75 13.20
CA GLN A 407 18.45 11.09 13.09
C GLN A 407 17.30 11.27 14.10
N LYS A 408 16.30 10.39 14.10
CA LYS A 408 15.13 10.48 14.99
C LYS A 408 15.46 10.32 16.48
N LEU A 409 16.60 9.69 16.80
CA LEU A 409 17.07 9.47 18.17
C LEU A 409 18.13 10.50 18.61
N GLY A 410 18.60 11.36 17.71
CA GLY A 410 19.72 12.28 17.99
C GLY A 410 21.04 11.57 18.29
N LEU A 411 21.24 10.35 17.76
CA LEU A 411 22.46 9.56 17.98
C LEU A 411 23.54 9.97 16.99
N ARG A 412 24.78 10.12 17.50
CA ARG A 412 25.95 10.36 16.65
C ARG A 412 26.32 9.09 15.87
N GLU A 413 27.05 9.27 14.78
CA GLU A 413 27.63 8.12 14.06
C GLU A 413 28.55 7.32 15.00
N GLY A 414 28.42 6.00 14.99
CA GLY A 414 29.13 5.08 15.89
C GLY A 414 28.60 5.02 17.33
N GLN A 415 27.64 5.88 17.73
CA GLN A 415 27.00 5.77 19.04
C GLN A 415 26.04 4.57 19.09
N GLU A 416 26.16 3.76 20.14
CA GLU A 416 25.29 2.61 20.36
C GLU A 416 23.95 3.03 20.99
N PRO A 417 22.81 2.46 20.55
CA PRO A 417 21.51 2.74 21.13
C PRO A 417 21.34 2.05 22.49
N SER A 418 20.63 2.71 23.39
CA SER A 418 20.22 2.19 24.68
C SER A 418 18.80 1.61 24.65
N PHE A 419 18.41 0.89 25.70
CA PHE A 419 17.00 0.50 25.90
C PHE A 419 16.08 1.73 26.05
N GLY A 420 16.61 2.83 26.58
CA GLY A 420 15.88 4.09 26.66
C GLY A 420 15.52 4.62 25.27
N ASP A 421 16.45 4.59 24.32
CA ASP A 421 16.24 5.01 22.94
C ASP A 421 15.21 4.13 22.22
N ASN A 422 15.26 2.82 22.49
CA ASN A 422 14.29 1.85 21.99
C ASN A 422 12.85 2.17 22.44
N ILE A 423 12.68 2.48 23.72
CA ILE A 423 11.39 2.85 24.30
C ILE A 423 10.97 4.26 23.86
N TYR A 424 11.91 5.20 23.73
CA TYR A 424 11.65 6.52 23.20
C TYR A 424 11.08 6.43 21.79
N PHE A 425 11.70 5.68 20.89
CA PHE A 425 11.19 5.45 19.52
C PHE A 425 9.78 4.82 19.51
N MET A 426 9.51 3.90 20.43
CA MET A 426 8.18 3.31 20.59
C MET A 426 7.13 4.39 20.87
N PHE A 427 7.41 5.34 21.76
CA PHE A 427 6.46 6.38 22.13
C PHE A 427 6.42 7.54 21.14
N SER A 428 7.57 8.02 20.64
CA SER A 428 7.65 9.16 19.74
C SER A 428 7.20 8.80 18.32
N HIS A 429 7.73 7.70 17.76
CA HIS A 429 7.45 7.32 16.37
C HIS A 429 6.27 6.36 16.26
N GLN A 430 6.32 5.19 16.93
CA GLN A 430 5.29 4.17 16.72
C GLN A 430 3.92 4.58 17.31
N LEU A 431 3.89 5.03 18.55
CA LEU A 431 2.63 5.48 19.17
C LEU A 431 2.30 6.93 18.78
N GLY A 432 3.27 7.85 18.81
CA GLY A 432 3.06 9.25 18.48
C GLY A 432 2.77 9.46 17.00
N HIS A 433 3.80 9.30 16.16
CA HIS A 433 3.74 9.61 14.74
C HIS A 433 2.89 8.62 13.91
N MET A 434 2.96 7.31 14.17
CA MET A 434 2.26 6.29 13.37
C MET A 434 0.84 5.96 13.86
N TYR A 435 0.43 6.37 15.06
CA TYR A 435 -0.90 6.07 15.58
C TYR A 435 -1.66 7.31 16.05
N TRP A 436 -1.15 8.05 17.03
CA TRP A 436 -1.85 9.21 17.58
C TRP A 436 -2.02 10.33 16.56
N ARG A 437 -1.06 10.53 15.66
CA ARG A 437 -1.19 11.47 14.53
C ARG A 437 -2.42 11.14 13.67
N TYR A 438 -2.53 9.91 13.18
CA TYR A 438 -3.69 9.47 12.38
C TYR A 438 -5.00 9.48 13.17
N PHE A 439 -4.97 9.09 14.44
CA PHE A 439 -6.14 9.20 15.30
C PHE A 439 -6.62 10.65 15.37
N MET A 440 -5.70 11.61 15.48
CA MET A 440 -6.04 13.03 15.52
C MET A 440 -6.45 13.59 14.15
N TRP A 441 -5.91 13.10 13.03
CA TRP A 441 -6.42 13.43 11.70
C TRP A 441 -7.92 13.18 11.57
N ASN A 442 -8.42 12.09 12.18
CA ASN A 442 -9.82 11.70 12.09
C ASN A 442 -10.76 12.47 13.04
N PHE A 443 -10.24 13.05 14.14
CA PHE A 443 -11.10 13.64 15.19
C PHE A 443 -10.74 15.09 15.58
N SER A 444 -9.68 15.64 15.00
CA SER A 444 -9.18 17.00 15.21
C SER A 444 -9.05 17.75 13.89
N GLY A 445 -8.50 17.09 12.87
CA GLY A 445 -8.17 17.69 11.59
C GLY A 445 -6.74 17.38 11.16
N ARG A 446 -6.41 17.63 9.89
CA ARG A 446 -5.12 17.40 9.25
C ARG A 446 -4.67 18.69 8.55
N GLU A 447 -3.39 19.00 8.62
CA GLU A 447 -2.86 20.26 8.06
C GLU A 447 -2.84 20.28 6.53
N SER A 448 -2.50 19.18 5.87
CA SER A 448 -2.41 19.09 4.41
C SER A 448 -2.32 17.64 3.99
N ASP A 449 -2.51 17.34 2.71
CA ASP A 449 -2.36 15.98 2.17
C ASP A 449 -0.90 15.54 1.95
N PHE A 450 0.09 16.38 2.24
CA PHE A 450 1.52 16.02 2.15
C PHE A 450 1.89 14.90 3.14
N GLY A 451 2.86 14.08 2.76
CA GLY A 451 3.46 13.07 3.63
C GLY A 451 3.94 13.65 4.96
N ASP A 452 3.75 12.88 6.03
CA ASP A 452 4.12 13.24 7.41
C ASP A 452 3.38 14.45 8.01
N ALA A 453 2.33 14.98 7.34
CA ALA A 453 1.58 16.15 7.79
C ALA A 453 1.10 16.06 9.26
N PRO A 454 1.17 17.16 10.03
CA PRO A 454 0.67 17.20 11.39
C PRO A 454 -0.87 17.18 11.44
N TRP A 455 -1.40 16.92 12.63
CA TRP A 455 -2.83 17.11 12.93
C TRP A 455 -3.06 18.53 13.46
N ILE A 456 -4.27 19.06 13.29
CA ILE A 456 -4.61 20.44 13.70
C ILE A 456 -5.12 20.43 15.14
N GLY A 457 -4.39 21.07 16.06
CA GLY A 457 -4.83 21.31 17.43
C GLY A 457 -5.72 22.55 17.60
N ILE A 458 -6.23 22.79 18.81
CA ILE A 458 -7.14 23.92 19.06
C ILE A 458 -6.47 25.28 18.85
N THR A 459 -5.17 25.38 19.11
CA THR A 459 -4.38 26.59 18.85
C THR A 459 -4.18 26.78 17.36
N ASP A 460 -3.92 25.69 16.66
CA ASP A 460 -3.62 25.67 15.24
C ASP A 460 -4.89 25.93 14.41
N ALA A 461 -6.05 25.54 14.94
CA ALA A 461 -7.36 25.72 14.32
C ALA A 461 -7.75 27.19 14.06
N PHE A 462 -7.08 28.15 14.70
CA PHE A 462 -7.30 29.59 14.51
C PHE A 462 -6.05 30.30 14.02
N LYS A 463 -5.05 29.54 13.56
CA LYS A 463 -3.80 30.07 13.05
C LYS A 463 -3.97 30.52 11.59
N ASP A 464 -3.25 31.57 11.22
CA ASP A 464 -3.11 31.98 9.83
C ASP A 464 -2.06 31.10 9.16
N TYR A 465 -2.53 30.23 8.26
CA TYR A 465 -1.68 29.36 7.45
C TYR A 465 -1.38 30.02 6.09
N PRO A 466 -0.20 29.75 5.51
CA PRO A 466 0.12 30.20 4.15
C PRO A 466 -0.82 29.58 3.11
N ASP A 467 -0.96 30.25 1.96
CA ASP A 467 -1.89 29.86 0.89
C ASP A 467 -1.71 28.40 0.43
N TYR A 468 -0.48 27.91 0.34
CA TYR A 468 -0.21 26.53 -0.09
C TYR A 468 -0.73 25.46 0.88
N ILE A 469 -1.05 25.84 2.13
CA ILE A 469 -1.72 24.97 3.11
C ILE A 469 -3.23 25.20 3.08
N THR A 470 -3.70 26.46 3.08
CA THR A 470 -5.14 26.77 3.12
C THR A 470 -5.87 26.37 1.84
N GLU A 471 -5.21 26.41 0.70
CA GLU A 471 -5.74 25.97 -0.60
C GLU A 471 -5.52 24.47 -0.84
N ASN A 472 -4.72 23.79 0.00
CA ASN A 472 -4.58 22.34 -0.07
C ASN A 472 -5.91 21.69 0.32
N LYS A 473 -6.50 20.91 -0.60
CA LYS A 473 -7.80 20.28 -0.37
C LYS A 473 -7.81 19.34 0.84
N GLY A 474 -6.67 18.74 1.21
CA GLY A 474 -6.53 17.91 2.41
C GLY A 474 -6.32 18.68 3.72
N HIS A 475 -6.40 20.02 3.71
CA HIS A 475 -6.42 20.83 4.92
C HIS A 475 -7.82 20.80 5.55
N ASN A 476 -7.94 20.11 6.67
CA ASN A 476 -9.20 19.84 7.34
C ASN A 476 -9.14 20.26 8.81
N ASN A 477 -10.09 21.08 9.26
CA ASN A 477 -10.16 21.56 10.64
C ASN A 477 -11.53 21.26 11.29
N TYR A 478 -11.56 20.35 12.26
CA TYR A 478 -12.78 19.96 12.97
C TYR A 478 -12.95 20.65 14.32
N LEU A 479 -12.09 21.62 14.65
CA LEU A 479 -12.09 22.37 15.92
C LEU A 479 -12.03 21.46 17.17
N MET A 480 -11.47 20.25 17.03
CA MET A 480 -11.48 19.19 18.06
C MET A 480 -12.89 18.76 18.55
N LEU A 481 -13.98 19.18 17.88
CA LEU A 481 -15.34 18.89 18.32
C LEU A 481 -15.67 17.38 18.35
N PRO A 482 -15.29 16.57 17.34
CA PRO A 482 -15.49 15.13 17.38
C PRO A 482 -14.75 14.48 18.55
N LEU A 483 -13.48 14.88 18.77
CA LEU A 483 -12.66 14.40 19.89
C LEU A 483 -13.30 14.72 21.24
N LEU A 484 -13.71 15.97 21.46
CA LEU A 484 -14.33 16.41 22.73
C LEU A 484 -15.63 15.63 23.00
N LEU A 485 -16.46 15.45 21.98
CA LEU A 485 -17.70 14.69 22.09
C LEU A 485 -17.43 13.21 22.43
N GLY A 486 -16.41 12.61 21.82
CA GLY A 486 -15.95 11.27 22.14
C GLY A 486 -15.43 11.14 23.58
N ILE A 487 -14.62 12.09 24.05
CA ILE A 487 -14.12 12.12 25.43
C ILE A 487 -15.27 12.22 26.45
N ILE A 488 -16.29 13.05 26.18
CA ILE A 488 -17.50 13.13 27.02
C ILE A 488 -18.18 11.76 27.11
N GLY A 489 -18.36 11.09 25.97
CA GLY A 489 -18.97 9.76 25.93
C GLY A 489 -18.14 8.67 26.61
N LEU A 490 -16.81 8.75 26.49
CA LEU A 490 -15.87 7.85 27.15
C LEU A 490 -16.04 7.93 28.68
N PHE A 491 -15.96 9.13 29.25
CA PHE A 491 -16.15 9.32 30.70
C PHE A 491 -17.56 8.99 31.16
N PHE A 492 -18.58 9.29 30.34
CA PHE A 492 -19.96 8.95 30.65
C PHE A 492 -20.16 7.43 30.74
N GLN A 493 -19.66 6.67 29.75
CA GLN A 493 -19.75 5.21 29.76
C GLN A 493 -18.95 4.61 30.93
N ALA A 494 -17.72 5.09 31.16
CA ALA A 494 -16.88 4.62 32.26
C ALA A 494 -17.56 4.78 33.63
N LYS A 495 -18.33 5.86 33.82
CA LYS A 495 -19.06 6.14 35.06
C LYS A 495 -20.34 5.33 35.21
N VAL A 496 -21.11 5.16 34.12
CA VAL A 496 -22.47 4.61 34.17
C VAL A 496 -22.51 3.10 33.90
N ASP A 497 -21.70 2.61 32.96
CA ASP A 497 -21.60 1.19 32.60
C ASP A 497 -20.12 0.75 32.45
N PRO A 498 -19.40 0.56 33.58
CA PRO A 498 -18.00 0.13 33.56
C PRO A 498 -17.77 -1.19 32.82
N LYS A 499 -18.74 -2.12 32.83
CA LYS A 499 -18.60 -3.42 32.18
C LYS A 499 -18.49 -3.25 30.66
N SER A 500 -19.45 -2.56 30.05
CA SER A 500 -19.41 -2.31 28.61
C SER A 500 -18.32 -1.30 28.23
N PHE A 501 -17.93 -0.40 29.13
CA PHE A 501 -16.78 0.48 28.92
C PHE A 501 -15.49 -0.31 28.67
N TYR A 502 -15.18 -1.32 29.48
CA TYR A 502 -13.99 -2.14 29.25
C TYR A 502 -14.02 -2.88 27.90
N VAL A 503 -15.20 -3.32 27.44
CA VAL A 503 -15.33 -3.91 26.10
C VAL A 503 -14.92 -2.91 25.02
N ASN A 504 -15.50 -1.69 25.04
CA ASN A 504 -15.19 -0.69 24.02
C ASN A 504 -13.75 -0.17 24.13
N LEU A 505 -13.23 0.00 25.36
CA LEU A 505 -11.84 0.37 25.60
C LEU A 505 -10.87 -0.68 25.04
N MET A 506 -11.16 -1.97 25.22
CA MET A 506 -10.30 -3.02 24.66
C MET A 506 -10.42 -3.09 23.15
N LEU A 507 -11.59 -2.84 22.55
CA LEU A 507 -11.72 -2.70 21.09
C LEU A 507 -10.82 -1.56 20.58
N PHE A 508 -10.87 -0.40 21.22
CA PHE A 508 -10.03 0.77 20.89
C PHE A 508 -8.53 0.46 21.01
N LEU A 509 -8.09 -0.15 22.11
CA LEU A 509 -6.67 -0.44 22.33
C LEU A 509 -6.15 -1.57 21.42
N MET A 510 -6.93 -2.63 21.23
CA MET A 510 -6.50 -3.78 20.42
C MET A 510 -6.37 -3.43 18.94
N MET A 511 -7.33 -2.69 18.38
CA MET A 511 -7.34 -2.28 16.97
C MET A 511 -6.50 -1.02 16.68
N GLY A 512 -5.83 -0.46 17.70
CA GLY A 512 -5.00 0.73 17.57
C GLY A 512 -3.63 0.53 18.19
N VAL A 513 -3.51 0.85 19.48
CA VAL A 513 -2.25 0.82 20.26
C VAL A 513 -1.53 -0.54 20.18
N VAL A 514 -2.24 -1.66 20.36
CA VAL A 514 -1.61 -2.99 20.30
C VAL A 514 -1.23 -3.35 18.86
N LEU A 515 -2.06 -2.95 17.89
CA LEU A 515 -1.84 -3.23 16.48
C LEU A 515 -0.56 -2.56 15.96
N VAL A 516 -0.32 -1.28 16.28
CA VAL A 516 0.93 -0.61 15.85
C VAL A 516 2.18 -1.25 16.45
N LEU A 517 2.10 -1.71 17.71
CA LEU A 517 3.19 -2.43 18.36
C LEU A 517 3.42 -3.83 17.78
N TYR A 518 2.37 -4.47 17.25
CA TYR A 518 2.46 -5.74 16.53
C TYR A 518 3.05 -5.57 15.13
N LEU A 519 2.70 -4.50 14.40
CA LEU A 519 3.27 -4.21 13.09
C LEU A 519 4.77 -3.87 13.17
N ASN A 520 5.19 -3.33 14.31
CA ASN A 520 6.56 -2.91 14.63
C ASN A 520 7.17 -2.08 13.49
N SER A 521 6.46 -1.01 13.11
CA SER A 521 6.78 -0.20 11.94
C SER A 521 8.21 0.39 11.98
N PRO A 522 8.93 0.35 10.84
CA PRO A 522 10.23 1.01 10.65
C PRO A 522 10.16 2.55 10.78
N PRO A 523 11.30 3.27 10.73
CA PRO A 523 11.32 4.73 10.91
C PRO A 523 10.71 5.50 9.75
N VAL A 524 10.47 4.85 8.61
CA VAL A 524 9.76 5.41 7.46
C VAL A 524 8.95 4.30 6.80
N GLU A 525 7.79 4.63 6.28
CA GLU A 525 6.96 3.75 5.45
C GLU A 525 6.86 4.37 4.04
N PRO A 526 6.63 3.57 2.99
CA PRO A 526 6.53 4.08 1.62
C PRO A 526 5.35 5.05 1.40
N ARG A 527 4.34 4.99 2.27
CA ARG A 527 3.14 5.83 2.25
C ARG A 527 2.49 5.87 3.63
N GLU A 528 1.52 6.76 3.79
CA GLU A 528 0.67 6.80 4.98
C GLU A 528 -0.15 5.50 5.14
N ARG A 529 -0.28 5.01 6.39
CA ARG A 529 -0.92 3.72 6.73
C ARG A 529 -2.05 3.84 7.77
N ASP A 530 -2.72 4.97 7.79
CA ASP A 530 -3.83 5.31 8.66
C ASP A 530 -5.02 4.33 8.56
N TYR A 531 -5.30 3.82 7.35
CA TYR A 531 -6.36 2.84 7.07
C TYR A 531 -6.27 1.54 7.91
N ILE A 532 -5.09 1.19 8.42
CA ILE A 532 -4.90 0.00 9.27
C ILE A 532 -5.58 0.17 10.63
N TYR A 533 -5.76 1.41 11.10
CA TYR A 533 -6.27 1.74 12.43
C TYR A 533 -7.75 2.13 12.46
N VAL A 534 -8.47 2.08 11.32
CA VAL A 534 -9.88 2.47 11.27
C VAL A 534 -10.78 1.70 12.23
N GLY A 535 -10.37 0.51 12.67
CA GLY A 535 -11.06 -0.26 13.71
C GLY A 535 -11.05 0.44 15.08
N SER A 536 -9.94 1.10 15.48
CA SER A 536 -9.93 1.89 16.72
C SER A 536 -10.76 3.17 16.56
N PHE A 537 -10.78 3.77 15.37
CA PHE A 537 -11.60 4.94 15.07
C PHE A 537 -13.10 4.60 15.15
N TYR A 538 -13.49 3.41 14.68
CA TYR A 538 -14.83 2.84 14.87
C TYR A 538 -15.21 2.73 16.36
N ALA A 539 -14.29 2.21 17.19
CA ALA A 539 -14.53 2.10 18.63
C ALA A 539 -14.64 3.48 19.31
N PHE A 540 -13.89 4.48 18.85
CA PHE A 540 -14.00 5.85 19.33
C PHE A 540 -15.31 6.52 18.91
N ALA A 541 -15.78 6.28 17.68
CA ALA A 541 -17.07 6.76 17.19
C ALA A 541 -18.26 6.24 18.00
N ILE A 542 -18.12 5.05 18.62
CA ILE A 542 -19.10 4.58 19.61
C ILE A 542 -19.19 5.56 20.78
N TRP A 543 -18.06 5.98 21.34
CA TRP A 543 -18.05 6.98 22.41
C TRP A 543 -18.60 8.32 21.95
N ILE A 544 -18.36 8.76 20.71
CA ILE A 544 -18.97 9.99 20.18
C ILE A 544 -20.51 9.91 20.22
N GLY A 545 -21.08 8.79 19.78
CA GLY A 545 -22.52 8.54 19.91
C GLY A 545 -22.99 8.55 21.37
N LEU A 546 -22.26 7.88 22.27
CA LEU A 546 -22.57 7.89 23.70
C LEU A 546 -22.40 9.28 24.35
N GLY A 547 -21.55 10.16 23.79
CA GLY A 547 -21.38 11.55 24.20
C GLY A 547 -22.61 12.39 23.93
N THR A 548 -23.24 12.19 22.77
CA THR A 548 -24.56 12.79 22.45
C THR A 548 -25.62 12.37 23.47
N MET A 549 -25.64 11.10 23.84
CA MET A 549 -26.53 10.59 24.89
C MET A 549 -26.19 11.15 26.28
N ALA A 550 -24.91 11.38 26.60
CA ALA A 550 -24.50 12.01 27.86
C ALA A 550 -25.07 13.43 27.99
N ILE A 551 -25.00 14.20 26.90
CA ILE A 551 -25.58 15.56 26.81
C ILE A 551 -27.11 15.49 26.96
N ALA A 552 -27.77 14.57 26.26
CA ALA A 552 -29.22 14.35 26.39
C ALA A 552 -29.62 14.02 27.84
N HIS A 553 -28.86 13.17 28.53
CA HIS A 553 -29.11 12.81 29.92
C HIS A 553 -28.94 14.01 30.87
N MET A 554 -27.92 14.83 30.63
CA MET A 554 -27.67 16.05 31.41
C MET A 554 -28.82 17.07 31.24
N ILE A 555 -29.23 17.35 29.99
CA ILE A 555 -30.35 18.25 29.68
C ILE A 555 -31.67 17.66 30.20
N GLY A 556 -31.85 16.34 30.11
CA GLY A 556 -33.04 15.63 30.57
C GLY A 556 -33.23 15.74 32.08
N ARG A 557 -32.13 15.75 32.86
CA ARG A 557 -32.18 16.02 34.31
C ARG A 557 -32.63 17.44 34.63
N ALA A 558 -32.20 18.43 33.85
CA ALA A 558 -32.58 19.82 34.05
C ALA A 558 -34.03 20.09 33.62
N THR A 559 -34.45 19.56 32.48
CA THR A 559 -35.77 19.80 31.87
C THR A 559 -36.87 18.86 32.36
N LYS A 560 -36.49 17.75 33.02
CA LYS A 560 -37.38 16.63 33.38
C LYS A 560 -38.12 15.99 32.19
N ASN A 561 -37.64 16.21 30.96
CA ASN A 561 -38.22 15.65 29.75
C ASN A 561 -37.12 15.08 28.84
N LEU A 562 -36.90 13.76 28.94
CA LEU A 562 -35.84 13.08 28.18
C LEU A 562 -36.09 13.10 26.66
N ALA A 563 -37.34 13.14 26.21
CA ALA A 563 -37.65 13.22 24.78
C ALA A 563 -37.19 14.56 24.19
N THR A 564 -37.56 15.68 24.82
CA THR A 564 -37.10 17.01 24.41
C THR A 564 -35.59 17.13 24.51
N ALA A 565 -34.99 16.62 25.59
CA ALA A 565 -33.55 16.63 25.78
C ALA A 565 -32.79 15.82 24.71
N GLY A 566 -33.31 14.65 24.32
CA GLY A 566 -32.74 13.85 23.25
C GLY A 566 -32.75 14.57 21.90
N ILE A 567 -33.84 15.27 21.57
CA ILE A 567 -33.92 16.09 20.35
C ILE A 567 -32.89 17.22 20.40
N ILE A 568 -32.84 17.99 21.49
CA ILE A 568 -31.91 19.12 21.64
C ILE A 568 -30.46 18.64 21.54
N ALA A 569 -30.10 17.58 22.24
CA ALA A 569 -28.75 17.04 22.21
C ALA A 569 -28.35 16.57 20.80
N THR A 570 -29.28 15.93 20.08
CA THR A 570 -29.04 15.51 18.68
C THR A 570 -28.83 16.72 17.78
N LEU A 571 -29.69 17.74 17.87
CA LEU A 571 -29.58 18.96 17.06
C LEU A 571 -28.30 19.76 17.38
N LEU A 572 -27.82 19.70 18.63
CA LEU A 572 -26.59 20.38 19.05
C LEU A 572 -25.33 19.66 18.52
N THR A 573 -25.37 18.33 18.42
CA THR A 573 -24.17 17.51 18.12
C THR A 573 -24.10 17.03 16.67
N LEU A 574 -25.23 16.91 15.97
CA LEU A 574 -25.26 16.56 14.55
C LEU A 574 -24.41 17.50 13.65
N PRO A 575 -24.33 18.82 13.90
CA PRO A 575 -23.43 19.70 13.14
C PRO A 575 -21.95 19.29 13.18
N VAL A 576 -21.51 18.50 14.17
CA VAL A 576 -20.14 17.96 14.21
C VAL A 576 -19.89 17.02 13.03
N ALA A 577 -20.83 16.11 12.73
CA ALA A 577 -20.74 15.26 11.55
C ALA A 577 -20.86 16.08 10.25
N GLY A 578 -21.72 17.11 10.25
CA GLY A 578 -21.85 18.03 9.13
C GLY A 578 -20.57 18.82 8.83
N LEU A 579 -19.84 19.26 9.86
CA LEU A 579 -18.55 19.92 9.73
C LEU A 579 -17.52 19.00 9.10
N MET A 580 -17.37 17.76 9.62
CA MET A 580 -16.46 16.78 9.04
C MET A 580 -16.82 16.46 7.59
N GLY A 581 -18.11 16.26 7.29
CA GLY A 581 -18.56 16.00 5.93
C GLY A 581 -18.34 17.18 4.98
N ALA A 582 -18.35 18.42 5.48
CA ALA A 582 -18.10 19.62 4.67
C ALA A 582 -16.60 19.87 4.45
N GLN A 583 -15.77 19.65 5.46
CA GLN A 583 -14.31 19.76 5.37
C GLN A 583 -13.78 18.69 4.41
N ASN A 584 -14.19 17.43 4.59
CA ASN A 584 -13.63 16.31 3.85
C ASN A 584 -14.29 16.05 2.49
N TRP A 585 -15.18 16.92 2.01
CA TRP A 585 -15.89 16.65 0.76
C TRP A 585 -14.97 16.80 -0.45
N ASN A 586 -14.12 17.82 -0.46
CA ASN A 586 -13.27 18.18 -1.60
C ASN A 586 -12.05 17.25 -1.76
N ASP A 587 -11.52 16.67 -0.68
CA ASP A 587 -10.40 15.72 -0.70
C ASP A 587 -10.83 14.24 -0.73
N HIS A 588 -12.10 13.94 -0.47
CA HIS A 588 -12.63 12.58 -0.64
C HIS A 588 -13.46 12.41 -1.91
N ASN A 589 -13.80 13.50 -2.60
CA ASN A 589 -14.43 13.45 -3.91
C ASN A 589 -13.41 13.04 -4.98
N ARG A 590 -13.48 11.77 -5.39
CA ARG A 590 -12.62 11.19 -6.43
C ARG A 590 -13.26 11.20 -7.82
N ARG A 591 -14.26 12.04 -8.06
CA ARG A 591 -14.76 12.26 -9.42
C ARG A 591 -13.69 12.88 -10.28
N ASP A 592 -13.74 12.55 -11.56
CA ASP A 592 -12.88 13.08 -12.61
C ASP A 592 -11.38 12.80 -12.40
N ARG A 593 -11.06 11.78 -11.61
CA ARG A 593 -9.70 11.33 -11.33
C ARG A 593 -9.35 10.11 -12.20
N TYR A 594 -8.89 10.37 -13.43
CA TYR A 594 -8.61 9.32 -14.42
C TYR A 594 -7.12 9.02 -14.62
N PHE A 595 -6.24 9.86 -14.07
CA PHE A 595 -4.85 9.92 -14.48
C PHE A 595 -4.01 8.69 -14.13
N SER A 596 -4.40 7.89 -13.13
CA SER A 596 -3.70 6.62 -12.86
C SER A 596 -3.79 5.66 -14.07
N VAL A 597 -5.00 5.54 -14.65
CA VAL A 597 -5.25 4.74 -15.86
C VAL A 597 -4.65 5.41 -17.10
N ASP A 598 -4.76 6.73 -17.22
CA ASP A 598 -4.23 7.44 -18.39
C ASP A 598 -2.70 7.41 -18.43
N SER A 599 -2.03 7.59 -17.29
CA SER A 599 -0.58 7.41 -17.13
C SER A 599 -0.11 6.03 -17.59
N ALA A 600 -0.83 4.97 -17.20
CA ALA A 600 -0.56 3.60 -17.65
C ALA A 600 -0.70 3.45 -19.17
N ARG A 601 -1.73 4.04 -19.78
CA ARG A 601 -1.90 4.05 -21.23
C ARG A 601 -0.79 4.85 -21.92
N ASN A 602 -0.35 5.96 -21.33
CA ASN A 602 0.73 6.78 -21.89
C ASN A 602 2.06 6.01 -21.91
N PHE A 603 2.38 5.25 -20.84
CA PHE A 603 3.54 4.34 -20.82
C PHE A 603 3.46 3.29 -21.94
N LEU A 604 2.31 2.61 -22.06
CA LEU A 604 2.12 1.60 -23.11
C LEU A 604 2.14 2.21 -24.51
N ALA A 605 1.57 3.41 -24.70
CA ALA A 605 1.55 4.12 -25.98
C ALA A 605 2.94 4.59 -26.43
N SER A 606 3.85 4.83 -25.48
CA SER A 606 5.26 5.16 -25.77
C SER A 606 6.05 3.96 -26.31
N CYS A 607 5.57 2.73 -26.10
CA CYS A 607 6.29 1.52 -26.51
C CYS A 607 5.99 1.14 -27.97
N ALA A 608 7.01 0.75 -28.73
CA ALA A 608 6.82 0.10 -30.04
C ALA A 608 6.00 -1.21 -29.92
N PRO A 609 5.42 -1.73 -31.04
CA PRO A 609 4.69 -3.00 -31.03
C PRO A 609 5.53 -4.18 -30.53
N ASN A 610 4.90 -5.11 -29.81
CA ASN A 610 5.51 -6.33 -29.24
C ASN A 610 6.69 -6.08 -28.27
N ALA A 611 6.75 -4.87 -27.71
CA ALA A 611 7.79 -4.46 -26.78
C ALA A 611 7.77 -5.22 -25.45
N ILE A 612 8.86 -5.08 -24.71
CA ILE A 612 9.00 -5.49 -23.30
C ILE A 612 9.23 -4.21 -22.50
N LEU A 613 8.38 -3.92 -21.52
CA LEU A 613 8.46 -2.75 -20.66
C LEU A 613 8.80 -3.16 -19.23
N PHE A 614 9.93 -2.68 -18.72
CA PHE A 614 10.29 -2.81 -17.31
C PHE A 614 9.72 -1.66 -16.46
N THR A 615 9.24 -2.01 -15.26
CA THR A 615 8.67 -1.08 -14.28
C THR A 615 9.35 -1.21 -12.92
N GLY A 616 9.39 -0.11 -12.15
CA GLY A 616 10.13 -0.03 -10.88
C GLY A 616 9.36 -0.52 -9.66
N GLY A 617 8.02 -0.46 -9.65
CA GLY A 617 7.23 -0.93 -8.51
C GLY A 617 5.72 -0.90 -8.73
N ASP A 618 4.98 -0.96 -7.62
CA ASP A 618 3.52 -1.16 -7.58
C ASP A 618 2.75 -0.07 -8.34
N ASN A 619 3.00 1.21 -8.06
CA ASN A 619 2.29 2.33 -8.71
C ASN A 619 2.57 2.47 -10.21
N ASP A 620 3.71 1.96 -10.69
CA ASP A 620 4.00 1.88 -12.12
C ASP A 620 3.27 0.71 -12.77
N THR A 621 3.07 -0.39 -12.04
CA THR A 621 2.66 -1.69 -12.59
C THR A 621 1.17 -1.94 -12.47
N PHE A 622 0.58 -1.75 -11.31
CA PHE A 622 -0.81 -2.15 -11.06
C PHE A 622 -1.81 -1.44 -11.98
N PRO A 623 -1.64 -0.15 -12.31
CA PRO A 623 -2.42 0.49 -13.36
C PRO A 623 -2.22 -0.13 -14.75
N LEU A 624 -1.00 -0.55 -15.12
CA LEU A 624 -0.73 -1.23 -16.40
C LEU A 624 -1.42 -2.60 -16.46
N TRP A 625 -1.34 -3.37 -15.38
CA TRP A 625 -2.05 -4.65 -15.26
C TRP A 625 -3.57 -4.46 -15.37
N TYR A 626 -4.14 -3.45 -14.72
CA TYR A 626 -5.56 -3.12 -14.90
C TYR A 626 -5.90 -2.83 -16.36
N VAL A 627 -5.16 -1.93 -17.01
CA VAL A 627 -5.40 -1.52 -18.40
C VAL A 627 -5.28 -2.68 -19.39
N GLN A 628 -4.32 -3.59 -19.18
CA GLN A 628 -4.16 -4.77 -20.04
C GLN A 628 -5.20 -5.86 -19.73
N GLU A 629 -5.41 -6.18 -18.46
CA GLU A 629 -6.20 -7.35 -18.05
C GLU A 629 -7.69 -7.10 -18.03
N VAL A 630 -8.11 -5.86 -17.82
CA VAL A 630 -9.52 -5.47 -17.79
C VAL A 630 -9.90 -4.80 -19.10
N GLU A 631 -9.21 -3.72 -19.47
CA GLU A 631 -9.61 -2.88 -20.61
C GLU A 631 -9.11 -3.39 -21.97
N GLY A 632 -8.08 -4.26 -21.97
CA GLY A 632 -7.56 -4.89 -23.20
C GLY A 632 -6.71 -3.97 -24.07
N PHE A 633 -6.03 -2.97 -23.49
CA PHE A 633 -5.19 -2.04 -24.25
C PHE A 633 -3.72 -2.49 -24.30
N ARG A 634 -3.12 -2.47 -25.51
CA ARG A 634 -1.70 -2.82 -25.76
C ARG A 634 -1.29 -4.14 -25.10
N THR A 635 -2.09 -5.18 -25.31
CA THR A 635 -1.84 -6.52 -24.77
C THR A 635 -0.70 -7.27 -25.47
N ASP A 636 -0.12 -6.67 -26.52
CA ASP A 636 1.11 -7.09 -27.18
C ASP A 636 2.38 -6.78 -26.36
N VAL A 637 2.35 -5.74 -25.53
CA VAL A 637 3.48 -5.31 -24.70
C VAL A 637 3.62 -6.20 -23.46
N ARG A 638 4.81 -6.73 -23.21
CA ARG A 638 5.11 -7.49 -22.00
C ARG A 638 5.56 -6.56 -20.88
N VAL A 639 4.75 -6.42 -19.82
CA VAL A 639 5.13 -5.64 -18.62
C VAL A 639 5.86 -6.53 -17.61
N ILE A 640 7.03 -6.10 -17.14
CA ILE A 640 7.88 -6.80 -16.17
C ILE A 640 8.19 -5.90 -14.97
N VAL A 641 7.81 -6.34 -13.77
CA VAL A 641 8.14 -5.65 -12.51
C VAL A 641 9.51 -6.07 -12.02
N LEU A 642 10.44 -5.13 -11.88
CA LEU A 642 11.80 -5.45 -11.41
C LEU A 642 11.83 -6.04 -10.01
N SER A 643 10.99 -5.56 -9.09
CA SER A 643 10.93 -6.06 -7.71
C SER A 643 10.51 -7.53 -7.62
N TYR A 644 9.74 -8.03 -8.60
CA TYR A 644 9.33 -9.45 -8.67
C TYR A 644 10.29 -10.27 -9.52
N PHE A 645 11.05 -9.64 -10.42
CA PHE A 645 12.00 -10.31 -11.31
C PHE A 645 13.19 -10.96 -10.59
N ASP A 646 13.41 -10.60 -9.32
CA ASP A 646 14.33 -11.33 -8.43
C ASP A 646 13.81 -12.71 -7.98
N THR A 647 12.60 -13.09 -8.37
CA THR A 647 11.99 -14.37 -7.98
C THR A 647 11.88 -15.34 -9.16
N ASP A 648 12.08 -16.62 -8.89
CA ASP A 648 12.05 -17.70 -9.88
C ASP A 648 10.66 -17.88 -10.52
N TRP A 649 9.62 -17.85 -9.69
CA TRP A 649 8.24 -18.00 -10.16
C TRP A 649 7.82 -16.91 -11.16
N TYR A 650 8.33 -15.68 -11.00
CA TYR A 650 7.98 -14.58 -11.90
C TYR A 650 8.73 -14.69 -13.23
N VAL A 651 10.01 -15.07 -13.19
CA VAL A 651 10.80 -15.39 -14.40
C VAL A 651 10.14 -16.53 -15.17
N GLU A 652 9.69 -17.60 -14.51
CA GLU A 652 8.97 -18.71 -15.14
C GLU A 652 7.69 -18.22 -15.86
N GLN A 653 6.94 -17.28 -15.28
CA GLN A 653 5.74 -16.73 -15.93
C GLN A 653 6.05 -16.02 -17.24
N MET A 654 7.23 -15.38 -17.34
CA MET A 654 7.68 -14.69 -18.54
C MET A 654 8.09 -15.63 -19.68
N THR A 655 8.36 -16.91 -19.38
CA THR A 655 8.69 -17.95 -20.40
C THR A 655 7.48 -18.45 -21.19
N ARG A 656 6.29 -17.86 -20.97
CA ARG A 656 5.02 -18.30 -21.55
C ARG A 656 4.36 -17.16 -22.35
N PRO A 657 3.62 -17.49 -23.41
CA PRO A 657 2.79 -16.50 -24.09
C PRO A 657 1.70 -15.99 -23.12
N VAL A 658 1.44 -14.69 -23.16
CA VAL A 658 0.40 -14.01 -22.36
C VAL A 658 -0.29 -13.00 -23.26
N ASN A 659 -1.61 -13.07 -23.31
CA ASN A 659 -2.43 -12.28 -24.23
C ASN A 659 -1.88 -12.38 -25.67
N GLU A 660 -1.48 -11.26 -26.28
CA GLU A 660 -0.87 -11.20 -27.62
C GLU A 660 0.67 -11.22 -27.60
N SER A 661 1.27 -11.23 -26.40
CA SER A 661 2.71 -11.18 -26.20
C SER A 661 3.31 -12.58 -26.14
N GLU A 662 4.19 -12.90 -27.08
CA GLU A 662 4.92 -14.18 -27.11
C GLU A 662 5.83 -14.37 -25.88
N ALA A 663 6.22 -15.63 -25.63
CA ALA A 663 7.16 -16.00 -24.58
C ALA A 663 8.51 -15.28 -24.73
N LEU A 664 9.14 -14.94 -23.59
CA LEU A 664 10.47 -14.33 -23.59
C LEU A 664 11.58 -15.38 -23.81
N PRO A 665 12.61 -15.08 -24.62
CA PRO A 665 13.57 -16.06 -25.10
C PRO A 665 14.76 -16.30 -24.15
N PHE A 666 14.53 -16.48 -22.84
CA PHE A 666 15.62 -16.71 -21.88
C PHE A 666 16.52 -17.91 -22.26
N SER A 667 17.83 -17.76 -22.10
CA SER A 667 18.82 -18.79 -22.48
C SER A 667 19.24 -19.69 -21.32
N LEU A 668 19.03 -19.25 -20.08
CA LEU A 668 19.33 -20.03 -18.88
C LEU A 668 18.26 -21.10 -18.63
N ASP A 669 18.71 -22.31 -18.27
CA ASP A 669 17.80 -23.39 -17.85
C ASP A 669 17.15 -23.04 -16.49
N PRO A 670 15.90 -23.46 -16.21
CA PRO A 670 15.22 -23.22 -14.93
C PRO A 670 16.04 -23.56 -13.68
N ASN A 671 16.84 -24.64 -13.74
CA ASN A 671 17.71 -25.07 -12.64
C ASN A 671 18.84 -24.07 -12.32
N ARG A 672 19.04 -23.03 -13.14
CA ARG A 672 20.06 -21.97 -12.95
C ARG A 672 19.50 -20.73 -12.28
N TYR A 673 18.18 -20.60 -12.16
CA TYR A 673 17.55 -19.47 -11.49
C TYR A 673 16.43 -19.87 -10.53
N GLN A 674 16.17 -21.16 -10.32
CA GLN A 674 15.28 -21.64 -9.26
C GLN A 674 15.70 -21.10 -7.88
N LYS A 675 14.74 -20.98 -6.96
CA LYS A 675 15.01 -20.55 -5.57
C LYS A 675 16.20 -21.31 -4.95
N GLY A 676 17.08 -20.59 -4.26
CA GLY A 676 18.33 -21.12 -3.68
C GLY A 676 19.50 -21.18 -4.66
N THR A 677 19.27 -20.99 -5.97
CA THR A 677 20.31 -21.02 -7.00
C THR A 677 20.47 -19.66 -7.64
N ASN A 678 21.69 -19.11 -7.59
CA ASN A 678 22.03 -17.81 -8.20
C ASN A 678 21.10 -16.67 -7.75
N ASP A 679 20.53 -16.74 -6.54
CA ASP A 679 19.74 -15.64 -5.96
C ASP A 679 20.59 -14.37 -5.82
N VAL A 680 21.89 -14.56 -5.49
CA VAL A 680 22.92 -13.54 -5.45
C VAL A 680 24.21 -14.12 -6.02
N LEU A 681 24.83 -13.42 -6.98
CA LEU A 681 26.15 -13.75 -7.53
C LEU A 681 27.15 -12.65 -7.15
N TYR A 682 28.21 -13.00 -6.43
CA TYR A 682 29.20 -12.02 -6.00
C TYR A 682 30.13 -11.62 -7.14
N VAL A 683 30.44 -10.33 -7.25
CA VAL A 683 31.40 -9.83 -8.22
C VAL A 683 32.81 -10.05 -7.67
N MET A 684 33.58 -10.91 -8.34
CA MET A 684 34.93 -11.31 -7.97
C MET A 684 35.85 -11.16 -9.18
N GLU A 685 36.41 -9.97 -9.33
CA GLU A 685 37.24 -9.63 -10.50
C GLU A 685 38.52 -10.47 -10.50
N ARG A 686 38.69 -11.28 -11.56
CA ARG A 686 39.90 -12.09 -11.73
C ARG A 686 41.05 -11.25 -12.25
N GLU A 687 42.25 -11.50 -11.71
CA GLU A 687 43.48 -10.92 -12.24
C GLU A 687 43.62 -11.22 -13.74
N ASN A 688 43.84 -10.17 -14.54
CA ASN A 688 43.95 -10.19 -16.00
C ASN A 688 42.65 -10.47 -16.79
N LEU A 689 41.46 -10.35 -16.19
CA LEU A 689 40.18 -10.42 -16.89
C LEU A 689 39.40 -9.09 -16.79
N ASN A 690 39.79 -8.12 -17.62
CA ASN A 690 39.18 -6.79 -17.62
C ASN A 690 37.72 -6.78 -18.11
N ALA A 691 37.35 -7.75 -18.96
CA ALA A 691 35.99 -7.92 -19.45
C ALA A 691 35.76 -9.35 -19.93
N ILE A 692 34.49 -9.77 -20.02
CA ILE A 692 34.07 -11.08 -20.54
C ILE A 692 32.85 -10.91 -21.44
N SER A 693 32.73 -11.74 -22.48
CA SER A 693 31.50 -11.77 -23.29
C SER A 693 30.32 -12.21 -22.44
N ALA A 694 29.24 -11.42 -22.42
CA ALA A 694 28.00 -11.73 -21.70
C ALA A 694 27.41 -13.07 -22.17
N LYS A 695 27.47 -13.34 -23.49
CA LYS A 695 27.02 -14.62 -24.09
C LYS A 695 27.83 -15.81 -23.60
N GLU A 696 29.16 -15.72 -23.57
CA GLU A 696 30.00 -16.81 -23.04
C GLU A 696 29.86 -16.95 -21.52
N TYR A 697 29.69 -15.86 -20.78
CA TYR A 697 29.41 -15.90 -19.35
C TYR A 697 28.10 -16.67 -19.05
N LEU A 698 27.01 -16.34 -19.74
CA LEU A 698 25.73 -17.04 -19.60
C LEU A 698 25.85 -18.51 -19.99
N LYS A 699 26.60 -18.84 -21.05
CA LYS A 699 26.87 -20.22 -21.46
C LYS A 699 27.65 -21.01 -20.40
N LEU A 700 28.67 -20.41 -19.79
CA LEU A 700 29.44 -21.02 -18.69
C LEU A 700 28.57 -21.24 -17.45
N LEU A 701 27.72 -20.28 -17.13
CA LEU A 701 26.77 -20.38 -16.03
C LEU A 701 25.75 -21.49 -16.30
N ASN A 702 25.22 -21.56 -17.53
CA ASN A 702 24.24 -22.57 -17.93
C ASN A 702 24.84 -23.98 -17.93
N SER A 703 26.10 -24.14 -18.35
CA SER A 703 26.81 -25.42 -18.26
C SER A 703 27.19 -25.82 -16.84
N GLY A 704 27.08 -24.91 -15.85
CA GLY A 704 27.47 -25.17 -14.46
C GLY A 704 28.98 -25.28 -14.27
N SER A 705 29.74 -24.48 -15.02
CA SER A 705 31.20 -24.54 -15.07
C SER A 705 31.83 -24.31 -13.69
N ASP A 706 32.83 -25.14 -13.34
CA ASP A 706 33.63 -24.95 -12.13
C ASP A 706 34.42 -23.64 -12.14
N LEU A 707 34.61 -23.02 -13.31
CA LEU A 707 35.30 -21.74 -13.45
C LEU A 707 34.58 -20.59 -12.75
N LEU A 708 33.26 -20.69 -12.54
CA LEU A 708 32.46 -19.66 -11.88
C LEU A 708 32.25 -19.92 -10.40
N LYS A 709 32.69 -21.08 -9.88
CA LYS A 709 32.48 -21.44 -8.48
C LYS A 709 33.46 -20.72 -7.57
N MET A 710 32.95 -20.25 -6.43
CA MET A 710 33.73 -19.71 -5.32
C MET A 710 33.25 -20.31 -4.00
N GLU A 711 34.17 -20.49 -3.05
CA GLU A 711 33.81 -20.85 -1.68
C GLU A 711 33.37 -19.60 -0.93
N THR A 712 32.17 -19.64 -0.34
CA THR A 712 31.70 -18.63 0.61
C THR A 712 32.04 -19.07 2.03
N GLY A 713 32.22 -18.11 2.96
CA GLY A 713 32.77 -18.31 4.32
C GLY A 713 32.05 -19.31 5.24
N GLY A 714 31.02 -20.01 4.76
CA GLY A 714 30.21 -20.98 5.48
C GLY A 714 30.09 -22.37 4.82
N LYS A 715 31.11 -22.86 4.10
CA LYS A 715 31.13 -24.15 3.36
C LYS A 715 30.16 -24.25 2.16
N SER A 716 29.47 -23.18 1.81
CA SER A 716 28.67 -23.09 0.59
C SER A 716 29.54 -22.76 -0.62
N VAL A 717 29.16 -23.30 -1.78
CA VAL A 717 29.77 -22.96 -3.07
C VAL A 717 28.77 -22.09 -3.82
N ALA A 718 29.16 -20.86 -4.13
CA ALA A 718 28.35 -19.91 -4.88
C ALA A 718 28.95 -19.67 -6.27
N ASN A 719 28.13 -19.24 -7.23
CA ASN A 719 28.66 -18.73 -8.49
C ASN A 719 29.05 -17.26 -8.33
N MET A 720 30.12 -16.86 -9.02
CA MET A 720 30.61 -15.50 -9.06
C MET A 720 30.45 -14.89 -10.47
N VAL A 721 30.52 -13.57 -10.52
CA VAL A 721 30.75 -12.83 -11.76
C VAL A 721 32.24 -12.47 -11.83
N PRO A 722 33.00 -12.99 -12.81
CA PRO A 722 34.47 -12.90 -12.81
C PRO A 722 35.02 -11.56 -13.31
N SER A 723 34.15 -10.67 -13.81
CA SER A 723 34.49 -9.33 -14.29
C SER A 723 33.25 -8.42 -14.24
N ARG A 724 33.44 -7.12 -13.96
CA ARG A 724 32.35 -6.13 -13.98
C ARG A 724 31.84 -5.78 -15.37
N ASN A 725 32.70 -5.94 -16.38
CA ASN A 725 32.40 -5.56 -17.75
C ASN A 725 31.91 -6.78 -18.52
N LEU A 726 30.59 -6.90 -18.67
CA LEU A 726 29.95 -7.92 -19.49
C LEU A 726 29.66 -7.35 -20.88
N ILE A 727 30.43 -7.80 -21.87
CA ILE A 727 30.40 -7.26 -23.23
C ILE A 727 29.43 -8.04 -24.12
N MET A 728 28.61 -7.32 -24.89
CA MET A 728 27.80 -7.87 -25.98
C MET A 728 28.26 -7.27 -27.31
N GLU A 729 28.66 -8.13 -28.25
CA GLU A 729 28.93 -7.73 -29.63
C GLU A 729 27.61 -7.51 -30.38
N VAL A 730 27.57 -6.48 -31.22
CA VAL A 730 26.40 -6.12 -32.01
C VAL A 730 26.70 -6.38 -33.49
N ASP A 731 25.94 -7.28 -34.11
CA ASP A 731 26.04 -7.54 -35.54
C ASP A 731 25.41 -6.39 -36.34
N SER A 732 26.27 -5.56 -36.93
CA SER A 732 25.84 -4.41 -37.74
C SER A 732 24.99 -4.80 -38.94
N ALA A 733 25.19 -5.97 -39.55
CA ALA A 733 24.38 -6.43 -40.67
C ALA A 733 22.97 -6.85 -40.21
N SER A 734 22.88 -7.54 -39.06
CA SER A 734 21.59 -7.89 -38.46
C SER A 734 20.81 -6.66 -38.01
N VAL A 735 21.49 -5.67 -37.44
CA VAL A 735 20.86 -4.43 -36.96
C VAL A 735 20.37 -3.57 -38.12
N ALA A 736 21.17 -3.41 -39.18
CA ALA A 736 20.78 -2.67 -40.38
C ALA A 736 19.58 -3.30 -41.11
N ASN A 737 19.50 -4.63 -41.18
CA ASN A 737 18.37 -5.32 -41.81
C ASN A 737 17.06 -5.18 -41.03
N LYS A 738 17.13 -4.92 -39.71
CA LYS A 738 15.96 -4.78 -38.83
C LYS A 738 15.44 -3.35 -38.72
N ASP A 739 16.18 -2.37 -39.24
CA ASP A 739 15.83 -0.95 -39.20
C ASP A 739 15.47 -0.44 -37.78
N ILE A 740 16.25 -0.88 -36.78
CA ILE A 740 15.95 -0.61 -35.36
C ILE A 740 16.52 0.71 -34.84
N ILE A 741 17.54 1.27 -35.50
CA ILE A 741 18.17 2.53 -35.11
C ILE A 741 17.56 3.64 -35.97
N PRO A 742 16.89 4.64 -35.37
CA PRO A 742 16.44 5.81 -36.10
C PRO A 742 17.58 6.48 -36.87
N GLU A 743 17.30 7.05 -38.05
CA GLU A 743 18.33 7.60 -38.95
C GLU A 743 19.24 8.63 -38.25
N GLU A 744 18.66 9.47 -37.38
CA GLU A 744 19.37 10.48 -36.58
C GLU A 744 20.43 9.90 -35.64
N PHE A 745 20.25 8.67 -35.15
CA PHE A 745 21.18 8.00 -34.23
C PHE A 745 22.13 7.02 -34.93
N ALA A 746 22.03 6.85 -36.25
CA ALA A 746 22.96 6.01 -37.01
C ALA A 746 24.45 6.36 -36.77
N PRO A 747 24.87 7.65 -36.62
CA PRO A 747 26.25 8.00 -36.29
C PRO A 747 26.70 7.55 -34.90
N LEU A 748 25.77 7.29 -33.98
CA LEU A 748 26.03 6.86 -32.61
C LEU A 748 26.11 5.34 -32.46
N PHE A 749 26.02 4.59 -33.57
CA PHE A 749 26.06 3.13 -33.56
C PHE A 749 27.27 2.61 -32.79
N ALA A 750 27.00 1.74 -31.82
CA ALA A 750 28.00 1.07 -31.02
C ALA A 750 28.09 -0.40 -31.48
N PRO A 751 29.22 -0.84 -32.10
CA PRO A 751 29.39 -2.24 -32.49
C PRO A 751 29.51 -3.18 -31.27
N GLN A 752 29.66 -2.61 -30.08
CA GLN A 752 29.85 -3.32 -28.83
C GLN A 752 29.17 -2.55 -27.70
N MET A 753 28.39 -3.25 -26.87
CA MET A 753 27.70 -2.72 -25.70
C MET A 753 28.31 -3.32 -24.42
N ASN A 754 28.52 -2.50 -23.39
CA ASN A 754 29.04 -2.96 -22.09
C ASN A 754 27.93 -2.91 -21.03
N LEU A 755 27.45 -4.07 -20.60
CA LEU A 755 26.49 -4.23 -19.51
C LEU A 755 27.23 -4.21 -18.18
N GLN A 756 27.80 -3.05 -17.83
CA GLN A 756 28.67 -2.93 -16.67
C GLN A 756 27.89 -3.08 -15.35
N ILE A 757 28.35 -3.95 -14.47
CA ILE A 757 27.73 -4.16 -13.15
C ILE A 757 28.17 -3.06 -12.19
N THR A 758 27.19 -2.39 -11.57
CA THR A 758 27.41 -1.25 -10.67
C THR A 758 27.67 -1.67 -9.22
N GLY A 759 27.10 -2.80 -8.78
CA GLY A 759 27.18 -3.31 -7.41
C GLY A 759 28.32 -4.31 -7.15
N ASN A 760 28.44 -4.79 -5.91
CA ASN A 760 29.37 -5.88 -5.53
C ASN A 760 28.76 -7.28 -5.70
N TYR A 761 27.50 -7.33 -6.12
CA TYR A 761 26.79 -8.55 -6.42
C TYR A 761 25.75 -8.27 -7.51
N VAL A 762 25.33 -9.34 -8.18
CA VAL A 762 24.24 -9.37 -9.17
C VAL A 762 23.10 -10.16 -8.55
N THR A 763 21.91 -9.58 -8.49
CA THR A 763 20.69 -10.28 -8.07
C THR A 763 20.16 -11.14 -9.21
N LYS A 764 19.29 -12.10 -8.90
CA LYS A 764 18.61 -12.91 -9.93
C LYS A 764 17.91 -12.07 -11.00
N GLY A 765 17.18 -11.02 -10.63
CA GLY A 765 16.50 -10.16 -11.58
C GLY A 765 17.47 -9.45 -12.51
N THR A 766 18.59 -8.98 -11.98
CA THR A 766 19.66 -8.38 -12.80
C THR A 766 20.30 -9.42 -13.73
N LEU A 767 20.53 -10.65 -13.26
CA LEU A 767 21.03 -11.76 -14.10
C LEU A 767 20.06 -12.08 -15.24
N MET A 768 18.77 -12.19 -14.95
CA MET A 768 17.74 -12.50 -15.95
C MET A 768 17.53 -11.33 -16.93
N LEU A 769 17.76 -10.08 -16.51
CA LEU A 769 17.76 -8.93 -17.42
C LEU A 769 18.93 -9.01 -18.40
N ILE A 770 20.14 -9.33 -17.92
CA ILE A 770 21.30 -9.56 -18.78
C ILE A 770 21.03 -10.71 -19.76
N ASP A 771 20.49 -11.84 -19.28
CA ASP A 771 20.11 -12.96 -20.13
C ASP A 771 19.11 -12.55 -21.20
N LEU A 772 18.06 -11.81 -20.83
CA LEU A 772 17.05 -11.32 -21.76
C LEU A 772 17.67 -10.41 -22.83
N ILE A 773 18.49 -9.43 -22.46
CA ILE A 773 19.11 -8.51 -23.42
C ILE A 773 19.96 -9.29 -24.44
N VAL A 774 20.77 -10.24 -23.96
CA VAL A 774 21.68 -11.03 -24.80
C VAL A 774 20.92 -12.01 -25.70
N SER A 775 19.93 -12.71 -25.16
CA SER A 775 19.16 -13.74 -25.88
C SER A 775 18.14 -13.17 -26.85
N ASN A 776 17.53 -12.03 -26.52
CA ASN A 776 16.59 -11.31 -27.37
C ASN A 776 17.25 -10.82 -28.66
N ASN A 777 18.54 -10.49 -28.66
CA ASN A 777 19.32 -10.07 -29.84
C ASN A 777 18.58 -9.07 -30.75
N TRP A 778 17.97 -8.04 -30.13
CA TRP A 778 17.21 -7.00 -30.80
C TRP A 778 16.00 -7.49 -31.62
N GLU A 779 15.46 -8.69 -31.37
CA GLU A 779 14.21 -9.16 -32.00
C GLU A 779 12.99 -8.41 -31.45
N ARG A 780 12.97 -8.15 -30.14
CA ARG A 780 11.92 -7.36 -29.49
C ARG A 780 12.48 -6.06 -28.92
N PRO A 781 11.76 -4.93 -29.05
CA PRO A 781 12.11 -3.70 -28.35
C PRO A 781 12.07 -3.88 -26.84
N ILE A 782 13.12 -3.44 -26.13
CA ILE A 782 13.18 -3.42 -24.66
C ILE A 782 13.11 -1.97 -24.20
N TYR A 783 12.18 -1.69 -23.29
CA TYR A 783 11.93 -0.38 -22.72
C TYR A 783 12.05 -0.41 -21.20
N PHE A 784 12.46 0.72 -20.66
CA PHE A 784 12.45 1.02 -19.23
C PHE A 784 11.61 2.28 -19.01
N ASN A 785 10.84 2.32 -17.92
CA ASN A 785 10.35 3.60 -17.40
C ASN A 785 11.43 4.25 -16.51
N ASN A 786 11.23 5.50 -16.09
CA ASN A 786 12.19 6.23 -15.26
C ASN A 786 12.56 5.49 -13.95
N THR A 787 11.57 4.92 -13.25
CA THR A 787 11.80 4.23 -11.98
C THR A 787 12.59 2.93 -12.13
N SER A 788 12.35 2.16 -13.20
CA SER A 788 13.12 0.94 -13.48
C SER A 788 14.54 1.27 -13.92
N LEU A 789 14.74 2.23 -14.82
CA LEU A 789 16.06 2.64 -15.29
C LEU A 789 16.97 3.14 -14.14
N ALA A 790 16.37 3.77 -13.13
CA ALA A 790 17.09 4.24 -11.94
C ALA A 790 17.49 3.13 -10.95
N THR A 791 16.91 1.93 -11.05
CA THR A 791 17.04 0.85 -10.05
C THR A 791 17.76 -0.41 -10.54
N ILE A 792 17.94 -0.58 -11.86
CA ILE A 792 18.65 -1.72 -12.43
C ILE A 792 20.13 -1.80 -11.99
N GLY A 793 20.62 -3.02 -11.77
CA GLY A 793 21.99 -3.29 -11.31
C GLY A 793 23.09 -3.21 -12.38
N ILE A 794 22.77 -2.70 -13.57
CA ILE A 794 23.69 -2.58 -14.71
C ILE A 794 23.62 -1.18 -15.34
N ASN A 795 24.74 -0.70 -15.87
CA ASN A 795 24.79 0.55 -16.60
C ASN A 795 24.35 0.34 -18.06
N VAL A 796 23.13 0.78 -18.39
CA VAL A 796 22.60 0.85 -19.76
C VAL A 796 22.12 2.25 -20.12
N GLN A 797 22.31 3.24 -19.25
CA GLN A 797 21.80 4.60 -19.43
C GLN A 797 22.38 5.29 -20.67
N ASP A 798 23.62 4.96 -21.03
CA ASP A 798 24.25 5.47 -22.25
C ASP A 798 23.76 4.79 -23.54
N HIS A 799 22.92 3.77 -23.42
CA HIS A 799 22.42 2.94 -24.52
C HIS A 799 20.90 3.01 -24.69
N VAL A 800 20.24 3.96 -24.02
CA VAL A 800 18.79 4.16 -24.15
C VAL A 800 18.43 5.46 -24.86
N VAL A 801 17.32 5.43 -25.58
CA VAL A 801 16.72 6.59 -26.25
C VAL A 801 15.27 6.73 -25.77
N MET A 802 14.92 7.93 -25.31
CA MET A 802 13.58 8.27 -24.87
C MET A 802 12.64 8.47 -26.06
N GLU A 803 11.48 7.81 -26.03
CA GLU A 803 10.45 7.85 -27.09
C GLU A 803 9.08 8.29 -26.52
N GLY A 804 9.07 9.11 -25.47
CA GLY A 804 7.86 9.50 -24.73
C GLY A 804 8.10 9.38 -23.22
N LEU A 805 7.35 8.54 -22.52
CA LEU A 805 7.57 8.28 -21.08
C LEU A 805 8.52 7.11 -20.81
N THR A 806 9.02 6.47 -21.86
CA THR A 806 9.82 5.25 -21.79
C THR A 806 11.10 5.38 -22.58
N TYR A 807 12.12 4.66 -22.13
CA TYR A 807 13.47 4.64 -22.65
C TYR A 807 13.74 3.32 -23.35
N ARG A 808 13.89 3.35 -24.68
CA ARG A 808 14.19 2.19 -25.51
C ARG A 808 15.67 1.86 -25.49
N LEU A 809 16.03 0.62 -25.16
CA LEU A 809 17.39 0.13 -25.33
C LEU A 809 17.73 -0.04 -26.81
N LEU A 810 18.83 0.58 -27.25
CA LEU A 810 19.33 0.54 -28.62
C LEU A 810 20.85 0.32 -28.66
N PRO A 811 21.40 -0.23 -29.76
CA PRO A 811 22.84 -0.39 -29.94
C PRO A 811 23.52 0.93 -30.34
N VAL A 812 23.27 1.99 -29.58
CA VAL A 812 23.85 3.32 -29.75
C VAL A 812 24.58 3.69 -28.48
N ARG A 813 25.60 4.54 -28.54
CA ARG A 813 26.28 5.05 -27.34
C ARG A 813 26.17 6.56 -27.26
N LYS A 814 25.57 7.03 -26.17
CA LYS A 814 25.50 8.46 -25.86
C LYS A 814 26.92 9.05 -25.78
N PRO A 815 27.22 10.11 -26.53
CA PRO A 815 28.47 10.83 -26.41
C PRO A 815 28.60 11.51 -25.04
N GLU A 816 29.82 11.56 -24.49
CA GLU A 816 30.09 12.17 -23.17
C GLU A 816 29.75 13.67 -23.09
N TYR A 817 29.72 14.37 -24.22
CA TYR A 817 29.35 15.79 -24.26
C TYR A 817 27.83 16.00 -24.11
N ILE A 818 27.01 14.99 -24.36
CA ILE A 818 25.56 15.03 -24.13
C ILE A 818 25.32 14.68 -22.66
N ARG A 819 25.08 15.72 -21.86
CA ARG A 819 24.80 15.56 -20.43
C ARG A 819 23.45 14.92 -20.17
N GLU A 820 22.45 15.32 -20.96
CA GLU A 820 21.07 14.82 -20.87
C GLU A 820 20.88 13.45 -21.51
N GLU A 821 19.64 12.99 -21.55
CA GLU A 821 19.26 11.70 -22.14
C GLU A 821 19.18 11.82 -23.67
N LEU A 822 19.40 10.73 -24.41
CA LEU A 822 19.10 10.74 -25.85
C LEU A 822 17.58 10.69 -26.02
N VAL A 823 17.01 11.55 -26.87
CA VAL A 823 15.56 11.62 -27.10
C VAL A 823 15.30 11.56 -28.60
N ASN A 824 14.41 10.66 -29.04
CA ASN A 824 13.87 10.71 -30.40
C ASN A 824 12.78 11.78 -30.45
N ALA A 825 13.16 13.01 -30.83
CA ALA A 825 12.34 14.19 -30.64
C ALA A 825 11.00 14.10 -31.39
N ASP A 826 11.03 13.70 -32.67
CA ASP A 826 9.84 13.61 -33.51
C ASP A 826 8.85 12.55 -33.01
N LEU A 827 9.32 11.34 -32.71
CA LEU A 827 8.45 10.26 -32.21
C LEU A 827 7.92 10.58 -30.81
N ALA A 828 8.76 11.12 -29.93
CA ALA A 828 8.35 11.48 -28.58
C ALA A 828 7.33 12.62 -28.60
N TYR A 829 7.52 13.62 -29.46
CA TYR A 829 6.54 14.69 -29.70
C TYR A 829 5.20 14.14 -30.23
N GLU A 830 5.23 13.26 -31.24
CA GLU A 830 4.01 12.62 -31.77
C GLU A 830 3.28 11.84 -30.68
N ASN A 831 4.00 11.01 -29.93
CA ASN A 831 3.43 10.21 -28.84
C ASN A 831 2.76 11.11 -27.79
N TYR A 832 3.45 12.17 -27.36
CA TYR A 832 2.93 13.10 -26.34
C TYR A 832 1.69 13.87 -26.83
N MET A 833 1.73 14.40 -28.06
CA MET A 833 0.68 15.27 -28.58
C MET A 833 -0.56 14.50 -29.04
N THR A 834 -0.41 13.25 -29.50
CA THR A 834 -1.50 12.53 -30.20
C THR A 834 -1.95 11.25 -29.51
N LYS A 835 -1.08 10.59 -28.74
CA LYS A 835 -1.39 9.30 -28.12
C LYS A 835 -1.63 9.40 -26.62
N PHE A 836 -1.07 10.40 -25.94
CA PHE A 836 -1.24 10.54 -24.50
C PHE A 836 -2.62 11.09 -24.14
N SER A 837 -3.06 10.75 -22.92
CA SER A 837 -4.31 11.20 -22.34
C SER A 837 -4.06 11.85 -20.98
N PHE A 838 -4.82 12.90 -20.69
CA PHE A 838 -4.70 13.73 -19.49
C PHE A 838 -6.09 14.07 -18.91
N ARG A 839 -7.04 13.14 -18.96
CA ARG A 839 -8.43 13.44 -18.59
C ARG A 839 -8.50 13.88 -17.13
N GLY A 840 -9.14 15.02 -16.89
CA GLY A 840 -9.33 15.59 -15.55
C GLY A 840 -8.11 16.33 -14.99
N MET A 841 -6.94 16.29 -15.63
CA MET A 841 -5.73 16.94 -15.14
C MET A 841 -5.76 18.47 -15.22
N ASN A 842 -6.66 19.02 -16.04
CA ASN A 842 -6.93 20.45 -16.15
C ASN A 842 -8.18 20.90 -15.38
N ASN A 843 -8.76 20.03 -14.55
CA ASN A 843 -9.94 20.35 -13.75
C ASN A 843 -9.52 20.80 -12.34
N PRO A 844 -9.66 22.09 -11.98
CA PRO A 844 -9.32 22.58 -10.64
C PRO A 844 -10.18 22.00 -9.52
N ASP A 845 -11.34 21.43 -9.83
CA ASP A 845 -12.20 20.77 -8.84
C ASP A 845 -11.76 19.33 -8.55
N ALA A 846 -10.98 18.69 -9.42
CA ALA A 846 -10.49 17.32 -9.20
C ALA A 846 -9.48 17.28 -8.05
N TYR A 847 -9.60 16.29 -7.15
CA TYR A 847 -8.61 16.08 -6.10
C TYR A 847 -7.49 15.18 -6.59
N LEU A 848 -6.33 15.80 -6.81
CA LEU A 848 -5.09 15.13 -7.22
C LEU A 848 -4.15 15.10 -6.02
N ASP A 849 -4.18 14.01 -5.27
CA ASP A 849 -3.31 13.79 -4.10
C ASP A 849 -1.83 13.66 -4.49
N GLU A 850 -0.97 13.47 -3.49
CA GLU A 850 0.49 13.43 -3.67
C GLU A 850 0.96 12.46 -4.76
N GLU A 851 0.35 11.27 -4.86
CA GLU A 851 0.72 10.29 -5.88
C GLU A 851 0.38 10.78 -7.30
N TYR A 852 -0.79 11.39 -7.47
CA TYR A 852 -1.17 11.98 -8.76
C TYR A 852 -0.26 13.14 -9.14
N ARG A 853 0.11 13.98 -8.17
CA ARG A 853 1.07 15.07 -8.39
C ARG A 853 2.45 14.56 -8.78
N ARG A 854 2.93 13.49 -8.13
CA ARG A 854 4.21 12.86 -8.43
C ARG A 854 4.25 12.30 -9.86
N PHE A 855 3.19 11.61 -10.30
CA PHE A 855 3.14 11.09 -11.67
C PHE A 855 2.99 12.19 -12.72
N ALA A 856 2.32 13.30 -12.40
CA ALA A 856 2.26 14.46 -13.29
C ALA A 856 3.63 15.14 -13.41
N SER A 857 4.38 15.22 -12.30
CA SER A 857 5.78 15.68 -12.29
C SER A 857 6.63 14.89 -13.28
N ASN A 858 6.49 13.55 -13.29
CA ASN A 858 7.17 12.70 -14.26
C ASN A 858 6.80 13.05 -15.73
N HIS A 859 5.53 13.36 -16.01
CA HIS A 859 5.08 13.73 -17.35
C HIS A 859 5.56 15.14 -17.77
N ARG A 860 5.65 16.09 -16.83
CA ARG A 860 6.25 17.41 -17.04
C ARG A 860 7.76 17.30 -17.29
N SER A 861 8.46 16.46 -16.51
CA SER A 861 9.87 16.19 -16.71
C SER A 861 10.14 15.58 -18.08
N ALA A 862 9.31 14.61 -18.50
CA ALA A 862 9.44 14.01 -19.82
C ALA A 862 9.19 15.02 -20.95
N LEU A 863 8.18 15.89 -20.77
CA LEU A 863 7.92 16.99 -21.69
C LEU A 863 9.14 17.90 -21.85
N ASN A 864 9.78 18.31 -20.75
CA ASN A 864 10.96 19.16 -20.77
C ASN A 864 12.10 18.52 -21.56
N SER A 865 12.39 17.23 -21.35
CA SER A 865 13.43 16.52 -22.11
C SER A 865 13.14 16.46 -23.61
N ILE A 866 11.87 16.31 -24.01
CA ILE A 866 11.47 16.34 -25.43
C ILE A 866 11.67 17.75 -26.02
N VAL A 867 11.30 18.79 -25.26
CA VAL A 867 11.48 20.18 -25.68
C VAL A 867 12.97 20.51 -25.85
N ILE A 868 13.83 20.09 -24.93
CA ILE A 868 15.28 20.31 -25.03
C ILE A 868 15.83 19.68 -26.31
N ALA A 869 15.43 18.45 -26.62
CA ALA A 869 15.83 17.77 -27.86
C ALA A 869 15.34 18.52 -29.13
N LEU A 870 14.10 19.00 -29.13
CA LEU A 870 13.57 19.80 -30.24
C LEU A 870 14.34 21.12 -30.43
N LEU A 871 14.74 21.77 -29.33
CA LEU A 871 15.55 22.99 -29.37
C LEU A 871 16.97 22.71 -29.90
N ASP A 872 17.59 21.61 -29.49
CA ASP A 872 18.91 21.17 -29.99
C ASP A 872 18.88 20.87 -31.50
N GLU A 873 17.74 20.40 -32.02
CA GLU A 873 17.48 20.21 -33.46
C GLU A 873 17.09 21.51 -34.20
N GLY A 874 16.82 22.59 -33.46
CA GLY A 874 16.41 23.90 -34.00
C GLY A 874 14.92 24.02 -34.34
N ASP A 875 14.07 23.09 -33.89
CA ASP A 875 12.61 23.12 -34.09
C ASP A 875 11.90 23.90 -32.98
N MET A 876 12.06 25.22 -33.02
CA MET A 876 11.47 26.14 -32.05
C MET A 876 9.93 26.11 -32.03
N GLU A 877 9.30 25.83 -33.18
CA GLU A 877 7.83 25.84 -33.32
C GLU A 877 7.20 24.66 -32.57
N LYS A 878 7.73 23.45 -32.77
CA LYS A 878 7.27 22.28 -32.01
C LYS A 878 7.60 22.42 -30.52
N ALA A 879 8.78 22.92 -30.18
CA ALA A 879 9.18 23.16 -28.79
C ALA A 879 8.17 24.07 -28.07
N ALA A 880 7.84 25.23 -28.65
CA ALA A 880 6.85 26.15 -28.10
C ALA A 880 5.45 25.52 -28.01
N THR A 881 5.04 24.79 -29.05
CA THR A 881 3.74 24.10 -29.09
C THR A 881 3.61 23.09 -27.96
N LEU A 882 4.63 22.26 -27.73
CA LEU A 882 4.61 21.23 -26.70
C LEU A 882 4.62 21.83 -25.29
N LEU A 883 5.45 22.85 -25.03
CA LEU A 883 5.46 23.58 -23.77
C LEU A 883 4.07 24.13 -23.42
N ASN A 884 3.41 24.75 -24.41
CA ASN A 884 2.08 25.32 -24.25
C ASN A 884 0.99 24.28 -24.02
N TYR A 885 1.08 23.16 -24.75
CA TYR A 885 0.19 22.03 -24.51
C TYR A 885 0.34 21.48 -23.08
N GLY A 886 1.57 21.42 -22.55
CA GLY A 886 1.83 21.03 -21.16
C GLY A 886 1.10 21.90 -20.14
N LEU A 887 1.10 23.23 -20.33
CA LEU A 887 0.35 24.16 -19.48
C LEU A 887 -1.18 24.05 -19.66
N GLU A 888 -1.66 23.70 -20.85
CA GLU A 888 -3.08 23.49 -21.11
C GLU A 888 -3.62 22.24 -20.40
N VAL A 889 -2.87 21.13 -20.45
CA VAL A 889 -3.34 19.84 -19.90
C VAL A 889 -3.01 19.66 -18.42
N MET A 890 -1.98 20.33 -17.91
CA MET A 890 -1.57 20.32 -16.50
C MET A 890 -1.34 21.76 -15.97
N PRO A 891 -2.39 22.61 -15.95
CA PRO A 891 -2.31 23.99 -15.48
C PRO A 891 -2.11 24.09 -13.96
N ASN A 892 -1.51 25.19 -13.48
CA ASN A 892 -1.23 25.41 -12.05
C ASN A 892 -2.48 25.33 -11.17
N GLU A 893 -3.62 25.83 -11.65
CA GLU A 893 -4.88 25.90 -10.91
C GLU A 893 -5.45 24.50 -10.62
N ALA A 894 -5.17 23.52 -11.48
CA ALA A 894 -5.60 22.13 -11.29
C ALA A 894 -4.53 21.28 -10.61
N ILE A 895 -3.28 21.47 -11.02
CA ILE A 895 -2.14 20.79 -10.44
C ILE A 895 -0.99 21.77 -10.24
N PRO A 896 -0.70 22.14 -8.98
CA PRO A 896 0.29 23.18 -8.69
C PRO A 896 1.63 22.94 -9.37
N TYR A 897 2.29 24.03 -9.76
CA TYR A 897 3.64 23.97 -10.27
C TYR A 897 4.59 23.39 -9.21
N ASP A 898 5.54 22.63 -9.72
CA ASP A 898 6.51 21.82 -8.99
C ASP A 898 7.91 22.02 -9.56
N LEU A 899 8.87 21.20 -9.10
CA LEU A 899 10.26 21.23 -9.59
C LEU A 899 10.33 21.11 -11.12
N SER A 900 9.60 20.18 -11.73
CA SER A 900 9.61 19.98 -13.17
C SER A 900 9.00 21.16 -13.93
N SER A 901 7.98 21.82 -13.38
CA SER A 901 7.46 23.07 -13.94
C SER A 901 8.53 24.17 -13.90
N GLY A 902 9.26 24.28 -12.79
CA GLY A 902 10.38 25.22 -12.67
C GLY A 902 11.52 24.96 -13.66
N GLN A 903 11.79 23.69 -14.00
CA GLN A 903 12.77 23.32 -15.02
C GLN A 903 12.33 23.69 -16.45
N SER A 904 11.04 23.99 -16.69
CA SER A 904 10.55 24.45 -17.99
C SER A 904 10.79 25.95 -18.24
N VAL A 905 11.06 26.73 -17.18
CA VAL A 905 11.30 28.18 -17.23
C VAL A 905 12.38 28.59 -18.24
N PRO A 906 13.61 28.03 -18.22
CA PRO A 906 14.61 28.36 -19.25
C PRO A 906 14.11 28.04 -20.66
N LEU A 907 13.34 26.97 -20.83
CA LEU A 907 12.81 26.55 -22.13
C LEU A 907 11.80 27.56 -22.68
N PHE A 908 10.92 28.10 -21.83
CA PHE A 908 10.01 29.18 -22.21
C PHE A 908 10.76 30.45 -22.64
N PHE A 909 11.85 30.80 -21.96
CA PHE A 909 12.70 31.92 -22.38
C PHE A 909 13.41 31.66 -23.72
N GLU A 910 13.82 30.41 -24.02
CA GLU A 910 14.41 30.09 -25.31
C GLU A 910 13.41 30.23 -26.46
N VAL A 911 12.15 29.80 -26.27
CA VAL A 911 11.10 29.95 -27.29
C VAL A 911 10.51 31.37 -27.38
N GLY A 912 10.99 32.30 -26.55
CA GLY A 912 10.56 33.70 -26.55
C GLY A 912 9.22 33.97 -25.89
N GLU A 913 8.77 33.08 -24.99
CA GLU A 913 7.52 33.19 -24.25
C GLU A 913 7.75 33.62 -22.80
N ASP A 914 8.48 34.71 -22.62
CA ASP A 914 8.92 35.25 -21.33
C ASP A 914 7.77 35.46 -20.33
N GLU A 915 6.58 35.85 -20.80
CA GLU A 915 5.41 36.06 -19.91
C GLU A 915 5.04 34.78 -19.14
N LYS A 916 5.12 33.60 -19.79
CA LYS A 916 4.81 32.31 -19.15
C LYS A 916 5.95 31.84 -18.26
N ALA A 917 7.19 32.08 -18.66
CA ALA A 917 8.35 31.84 -17.79
C ALA A 917 8.23 32.64 -16.48
N LEU A 918 7.88 33.92 -16.58
CA LEU A 918 7.69 34.80 -15.42
C LEU A 918 6.50 34.37 -14.56
N ASP A 919 5.40 33.90 -15.16
CA ASP A 919 4.25 33.35 -14.44
C ASP A 919 4.65 32.17 -13.54
N ILE A 920 5.33 31.17 -14.11
CA ILE A 920 5.84 30.01 -13.35
C ILE A 920 6.79 30.46 -12.24
N ILE A 921 7.72 31.38 -12.52
CA ILE A 921 8.65 31.91 -11.52
C ILE A 921 7.88 32.58 -10.38
N ASN A 922 6.85 33.38 -10.68
CA ASN A 922 6.08 34.10 -9.66
C ASN A 922 5.34 33.12 -8.75
N GLU A 923 4.61 32.16 -9.34
CA GLU A 923 3.82 31.18 -8.59
C GLU A 923 4.71 30.26 -7.73
N VAL A 924 5.77 29.69 -8.32
CA VAL A 924 6.70 28.81 -7.60
C VAL A 924 7.47 29.57 -6.53
N SER A 925 7.93 30.79 -6.83
CA SER A 925 8.68 31.59 -5.86
C SER A 925 7.80 32.08 -4.70
N LYS A 926 6.54 32.46 -4.97
CA LYS A 926 5.59 32.82 -3.91
C LYS A 926 5.41 31.63 -2.96
N LYS A 927 5.02 30.48 -3.48
CA LYS A 927 4.87 29.24 -2.68
C LYS A 927 6.14 28.89 -1.90
N SER A 928 7.30 28.97 -2.56
CA SER A 928 8.59 28.60 -1.96
C SER A 928 8.98 29.55 -0.82
N LEU A 929 8.78 30.85 -1.00
CA LEU A 929 9.06 31.86 0.02
C LEU A 929 8.08 31.74 1.20
N ASP A 930 6.79 31.56 0.94
CA ASP A 930 5.78 31.37 1.98
C ASP A 930 6.07 30.10 2.81
N MET A 931 6.54 29.03 2.15
CA MET A 931 7.00 27.82 2.83
C MET A 931 8.24 28.09 3.69
N ILE A 932 9.24 28.79 3.15
CA ILE A 932 10.47 29.13 3.88
C ILE A 932 10.18 29.98 5.11
N GLU A 933 9.36 31.00 4.97
CA GLU A 933 8.92 31.87 6.06
C GLU A 933 8.20 31.05 7.13
N PHE A 934 7.17 30.30 6.73
CA PHE A 934 6.39 29.48 7.66
C PHE A 934 7.22 28.44 8.41
N TYR A 935 8.14 27.74 7.74
CA TYR A 935 9.02 26.76 8.38
C TYR A 935 9.97 27.42 9.37
N THR A 936 10.46 28.61 9.04
CA THR A 936 11.37 29.38 9.89
C THR A 936 10.65 29.91 11.13
N GLU A 937 9.46 30.50 10.96
CA GLU A 937 8.63 31.02 12.06
C GLU A 937 8.20 29.90 13.01
N GLU A 938 7.85 28.75 12.47
CA GLU A 938 7.43 27.57 13.23
C GLU A 938 8.57 26.71 13.75
N ASN A 939 9.81 27.08 13.44
CA ASN A 939 11.01 26.32 13.79
C ASN A 939 10.89 24.83 13.42
N ARG A 940 10.37 24.56 12.21
CA ARG A 940 10.20 23.21 11.65
C ARG A 940 11.53 22.66 11.15
N GLU A 941 11.67 21.34 11.18
CA GLU A 941 12.81 20.68 10.54
C GLU A 941 12.73 20.86 9.02
N TYR A 942 13.90 20.97 8.37
CA TYR A 942 13.97 21.09 6.92
C TYR A 942 13.71 19.72 6.30
N ASP A 943 12.48 19.53 5.84
CA ASP A 943 12.08 18.37 5.07
C ASP A 943 12.43 18.55 3.58
N ARG A 944 12.02 17.56 2.78
CA ARG A 944 12.27 17.54 1.34
C ARG A 944 11.64 18.74 0.62
N GLU A 945 10.42 19.15 0.97
CA GLU A 945 9.69 20.20 0.27
C GLU A 945 10.30 21.58 0.54
N MET A 946 10.72 21.82 1.79
CA MET A 946 11.48 23.01 2.16
C MET A 946 12.82 23.08 1.39
N MET A 947 13.55 21.96 1.31
CA MET A 947 14.82 21.91 0.56
C MET A 947 14.63 22.16 -0.94
N ILE A 948 13.57 21.61 -1.54
CA ILE A 948 13.22 21.87 -2.94
C ILE A 948 12.89 23.35 -3.14
N SER A 949 12.09 23.95 -2.26
CA SER A 949 11.70 25.36 -2.32
C SER A 949 12.91 26.30 -2.30
N ILE A 950 13.90 26.02 -1.44
CA ILE A 950 15.15 26.78 -1.37
C ILE A 950 15.94 26.67 -2.67
N GLU A 951 16.11 25.45 -3.20
CA GLU A 951 16.87 25.23 -4.43
C GLU A 951 16.16 25.84 -5.66
N MET A 952 14.82 25.84 -5.69
CA MET A 952 14.05 26.49 -6.77
C MET A 952 14.30 28.00 -6.84
N ILE A 953 14.27 28.70 -5.71
CA ILE A 953 14.56 30.14 -5.69
C ILE A 953 16.00 30.41 -6.12
N ARG A 954 16.95 29.60 -5.62
CA ARG A 954 18.36 29.70 -6.01
C ARG A 954 18.57 29.48 -7.51
N TYR A 955 17.79 28.59 -8.10
CA TYR A 955 17.81 28.31 -9.53
C TYR A 955 17.28 29.49 -10.37
N PHE A 956 16.21 30.16 -9.94
CA PHE A 956 15.61 31.26 -10.70
C PHE A 956 16.40 32.58 -10.70
N ILE A 957 17.13 32.90 -9.62
CA ILE A 957 17.89 34.16 -9.51
C ILE A 957 18.86 34.37 -10.68
N PRO A 958 19.82 33.46 -10.97
CA PRO A 958 20.77 33.65 -12.07
C PRO A 958 20.09 33.67 -13.44
N LEU A 959 19.04 32.87 -13.65
CA LEU A 959 18.24 32.86 -14.88
C LEU A 959 17.60 34.24 -15.16
N LEU A 960 17.01 34.85 -14.14
CA LEU A 960 16.42 36.19 -14.24
C LEU A 960 17.50 37.27 -14.51
N GLU A 961 18.66 37.16 -13.87
CA GLU A 961 19.78 38.10 -14.10
C GLU A 961 20.28 38.03 -15.55
N GLU A 962 20.46 36.82 -16.09
CA GLU A 962 20.90 36.57 -17.46
C GLU A 962 19.92 37.12 -18.50
N ARG A 963 18.61 36.97 -18.24
CA ARG A 963 17.52 37.46 -19.11
C ARG A 963 17.18 38.95 -18.92
N GLY A 964 17.88 39.66 -18.01
CA GLY A 964 17.73 41.11 -17.83
C GLY A 964 16.65 41.54 -16.82
N TYR A 965 16.04 40.60 -16.10
CA TYR A 965 15.04 40.86 -15.05
C TYR A 965 15.68 41.14 -13.68
N GLN A 966 16.60 42.10 -13.65
CA GLN A 966 17.46 42.41 -12.50
C GLN A 966 16.68 42.80 -11.24
N GLU A 967 15.56 43.52 -11.38
CA GLU A 967 14.72 43.92 -10.24
C GLU A 967 14.09 42.71 -9.56
N LYS A 968 13.56 41.77 -10.36
CA LYS A 968 12.94 40.54 -9.85
C LYS A 968 13.96 39.60 -9.21
N ALA A 969 15.14 39.45 -9.83
CA ALA A 969 16.23 38.66 -9.26
C ALA A 969 16.67 39.20 -7.89
N GLN A 970 16.82 40.53 -7.76
CA GLN A 970 17.15 41.18 -6.50
C GLN A 970 16.03 41.03 -5.46
N GLU A 971 14.77 41.12 -5.87
CA GLU A 971 13.62 40.87 -4.97
C GLU A 971 13.69 39.48 -4.34
N LEU A 972 13.83 38.43 -5.17
CA LEU A 972 13.91 37.04 -4.70
C LEU A 972 15.13 36.81 -3.81
N LYS A 973 16.28 37.35 -4.20
CA LYS A 973 17.52 37.25 -3.44
C LYS A 973 17.38 37.88 -2.05
N LEU A 974 16.87 39.11 -1.97
CA LEU A 974 16.72 39.82 -0.70
C LEU A 974 15.74 39.10 0.22
N ARG A 975 14.61 38.61 -0.30
CA ARG A 975 13.63 37.84 0.48
C ARG A 975 14.21 36.53 0.99
N MET A 976 14.95 35.79 0.15
CA MET A 976 15.60 34.56 0.60
C MET A 976 16.65 34.82 1.68
N GLU A 977 17.49 35.86 1.51
CA GLU A 977 18.51 36.26 2.49
C GLU A 977 17.89 36.74 3.82
N GLN A 978 16.67 37.30 3.80
CA GLN A 978 15.95 37.70 5.01
C GLN A 978 15.68 36.52 5.94
N PHE A 979 15.34 35.34 5.39
CA PHE A 979 14.99 34.16 6.19
C PHE A 979 16.18 33.24 6.47
N LEU A 980 17.09 33.08 5.51
CA LEU A 980 18.20 32.11 5.60
C LEU A 980 19.56 32.76 5.94
N GLY A 981 19.63 34.09 5.96
CA GLY A 981 20.88 34.85 6.07
C GLY A 981 21.66 34.95 4.75
N PRO A 982 22.70 35.81 4.69
CA PRO A 982 23.53 35.97 3.50
C PRO A 982 24.39 34.73 3.23
N GLN A 983 24.42 34.28 1.97
CA GLN A 983 25.16 33.08 1.59
C GLN A 983 26.69 33.28 1.64
N GLN A 984 27.41 32.29 2.19
CA GLN A 984 28.81 32.03 1.83
C GLN A 984 28.81 31.10 0.61
N GLY A 985 29.46 31.53 -0.47
CA GLY A 985 29.41 30.88 -1.78
C GLY A 985 29.74 29.40 -1.77
N GLY A 986 28.73 28.57 -2.04
CA GLY A 986 28.84 27.17 -2.42
C GLY A 986 27.78 26.91 -3.49
N GLY A 987 28.20 26.43 -4.67
CA GLY A 987 27.32 26.23 -5.83
C GLY A 987 26.11 25.33 -5.53
N SER A 988 25.04 25.55 -6.29
CA SER A 988 23.77 24.81 -6.14
C SER A 988 23.98 23.33 -6.43
N ALA A 989 23.16 22.47 -5.81
CA ALA A 989 23.11 21.05 -6.17
C ALA A 989 22.46 20.84 -7.55
N LEU A 990 21.67 21.81 -8.03
CA LEU A 990 21.03 21.80 -9.35
C LEU A 990 21.99 22.21 -10.48
N ASP A 991 23.10 22.90 -10.18
CA ASP A 991 24.18 23.16 -11.16
C ASP A 991 24.88 21.85 -11.63
N ARG A 992 24.50 20.69 -11.07
CA ARG A 992 25.09 19.37 -11.34
C ARG A 992 24.15 18.36 -12.01
N ARG A 993 23.03 18.80 -12.59
CA ARG A 993 22.26 17.96 -13.52
C ARG A 993 22.25 18.62 -14.88
#